data_AF-A0AAQ4RRA3-F1
#
_entry.id   AF-A0AAQ4RRA3-F1
#
_cell.length_a   1.000
_cell.length_b   1.000
_cell.length_c   1.000
_cell.angle_alpha   90.00
_cell.angle_beta   90.00
_cell.angle_gamma   90.00
#
_symmetry.space_group_name_H-M   'P 1'
#
loop_
_entity.id
_entity.type
_entity.pdbx_description
1 polymer ?
#
loop_
_entity_poly.entity_id
_entity_poly.type
_entity_poly.pdbx_seq_one_letter_code
_entity_poly.pdbx_strand_id
1 'polypeptide(L)'
;MNGEMEAIPQDKDWAQEDLLKLLEAMKMALPQKDKSKYKTSESHLDWEKVAFNSFTADMCKQKWQEVSKEIRKFRTLTELIFDAQDYIKHPYKGKKLNTHPDFPKKPLTPYFRFFMEKRAKYAKLHPEMSNLDLTKILSKKYRELPDKKKKKYVEDFLRDKEMFVHSMTKFRELHPDLVESMANKGSNIPEKPKTPQQLWLNHEKKAVLKTRPDATSKDIKEILGKQWTQLSDKKRLKWIAKSLEQQKLYQGTMREYIQQHPELNMTQEAFVKSTLTKAERHLKDKSDGRPDKPPPNGYSMFCAELMSSMKDVPSTQRMVMCSQRWKLLKQCEKDAYQKRCEQRKKDFEIDMNRFLKCFLCFKRGGANSPAAKKKASKAAANPEKPKRPISAMFIFSEERRPKLQQERPDLSDSELTRLLARMWNELPDKKKEKFKRMEAILKAETEKREDRSRLPDPPKTAQDIWQQSVIGDYLARFKSDRIKAQKAMEATWSTMEKKEKIMWIKKAAEDQKRYERDLCEMRSPAIVFPSGKKMKFEGEPKKPPSNGYQKFSQEMLSNGELNHHPMKARMTEIGSRWQRLTQKEKDRYKKIAEEKQRQYKGQLEQWLASLTSQERNAYKEYNSQVSQLFRGFGNSRVALVLSLSSAEDDDDDDDDDDDDDDDEAEDKENKSEDSSSDSNSQGSSDSDSD
;
A
#
# COMPACT_ATOMS: atom_id res chain seq x y z
N MET A 1 -45.54 -28.26 56.53
CA MET A 1 -44.76 -28.65 55.34
C MET A 1 -44.86 -27.50 54.36
N ASN A 2 -43.77 -26.76 54.23
CA ASN A 2 -43.67 -25.52 53.47
C ASN A 2 -43.69 -25.85 51.96
N GLY A 3 -44.64 -25.27 51.23
CA GLY A 3 -44.59 -25.18 49.78
C GLY A 3 -43.97 -23.84 49.41
N GLU A 4 -42.71 -23.85 49.00
CA GLU A 4 -42.05 -22.69 48.39
C GLU A 4 -42.73 -22.39 47.05
N MET A 5 -43.35 -21.20 46.96
CA MET A 5 -43.74 -20.60 45.69
C MET A 5 -42.45 -20.20 44.95
N GLU A 6 -42.18 -20.86 43.82
CA GLU A 6 -41.21 -20.37 42.83
C GLU A 6 -41.64 -18.98 42.35
N ALA A 7 -40.84 -17.98 42.69
CA ALA A 7 -40.99 -16.62 42.19
C ALA A 7 -40.58 -16.57 40.72
N ILE A 8 -41.53 -16.30 39.83
CA ILE A 8 -41.29 -15.94 38.43
C ILE A 8 -40.41 -14.67 38.43
N PRO A 9 -39.22 -14.65 37.82
CA PRO A 9 -38.39 -13.45 37.80
C PRO A 9 -39.09 -12.37 36.97
N GLN A 10 -39.40 -11.25 37.61
CA GLN A 10 -39.87 -10.05 36.92
C GLN A 10 -38.79 -9.57 35.94
N ASP A 11 -39.21 -9.25 34.72
CA ASP A 11 -38.40 -8.66 33.67
C ASP A 11 -37.92 -7.28 34.15
N LYS A 12 -36.76 -7.23 34.81
CA LYS A 12 -36.11 -5.97 35.17
C LYS A 12 -35.63 -5.33 33.88
N ASP A 13 -36.22 -4.21 33.50
CA ASP A 13 -35.80 -3.42 32.34
C ASP A 13 -34.32 -3.03 32.48
N TRP A 14 -33.48 -3.51 31.56
CA TRP A 14 -32.06 -3.16 31.52
C TRP A 14 -31.89 -1.77 30.91
N ALA A 15 -31.39 -0.81 31.68
CA ALA A 15 -31.05 0.50 31.14
C ALA A 15 -29.81 0.42 30.22
N GLN A 16 -29.67 1.40 29.33
CA GLN A 16 -28.50 1.50 28.44
C GLN A 16 -27.18 1.53 29.24
N GLU A 17 -27.18 2.17 30.41
CA GLU A 17 -26.02 2.24 31.30
C GLU A 17 -25.66 0.87 31.90
N ASP A 18 -26.66 0.06 32.27
CA ASP A 18 -26.45 -1.28 32.81
C ASP A 18 -25.88 -2.21 31.72
N LEU A 19 -26.35 -2.08 30.48
CA LEU A 19 -25.79 -2.82 29.34
C LEU A 19 -24.33 -2.43 29.05
N LEU A 20 -23.97 -1.16 29.20
CA LEU A 20 -22.59 -0.72 29.05
C LEU A 20 -21.71 -1.19 30.22
N LYS A 21 -22.22 -1.19 31.45
CA LYS A 21 -21.54 -1.75 32.63
C LYS A 21 -21.29 -3.25 32.48
N LEU A 22 -22.27 -4.01 31.99
CA LEU A 22 -22.09 -5.44 31.65
C LEU A 22 -20.92 -5.64 30.69
N LEU A 23 -20.87 -4.86 29.61
CA LEU A 23 -19.81 -4.99 28.60
C LEU A 23 -18.43 -4.59 29.13
N GLU A 24 -18.35 -3.61 30.04
CA GLU A 24 -17.09 -3.26 30.69
C GLU A 24 -16.65 -4.32 31.69
N ALA A 25 -17.57 -4.90 32.47
CA ALA A 25 -17.29 -6.02 33.37
C ALA A 25 -16.80 -7.25 32.59
N MET A 26 -17.43 -7.57 31.47
CA MET A 26 -16.96 -8.62 30.55
C MET A 26 -15.56 -8.33 30.00
N LYS A 27 -15.24 -7.07 29.70
CA LYS A 27 -13.92 -6.68 29.21
C LYS A 27 -12.84 -6.80 30.29
N MET A 28 -13.17 -6.44 31.53
CA MET A 28 -12.26 -6.59 32.68
C MET A 28 -12.00 -8.06 33.05
N ALA A 29 -13.01 -8.92 32.86
CA ALA A 29 -12.87 -10.36 33.07
C ALA A 29 -12.08 -11.08 31.95
N LEU A 30 -11.64 -10.37 30.90
CA LEU A 30 -10.85 -10.94 29.80
C LEU A 30 -9.35 -10.62 29.92
N PRO A 31 -8.47 -11.52 29.44
CA PRO A 31 -7.05 -11.24 29.36
C PRO A 31 -6.75 -10.01 28.48
N GLN A 32 -5.78 -9.17 28.88
CA GLN A 32 -5.34 -7.95 28.17
C GLN A 32 -5.00 -8.16 26.67
N LYS A 33 -4.76 -9.40 26.23
CA LYS A 33 -4.48 -9.79 24.84
C LYS A 33 -5.29 -11.01 24.43
N ASP A 34 -6.60 -10.82 24.21
CA ASP A 34 -7.45 -11.84 23.61
C ASP A 34 -7.04 -12.13 22.15
N LYS A 35 -6.56 -13.35 21.91
CA LYS A 35 -6.23 -13.87 20.57
C LYS A 35 -7.07 -15.07 20.19
N SER A 36 -7.96 -15.49 21.07
CA SER A 36 -8.77 -16.69 20.92
C SER A 36 -10.04 -16.38 20.13
N LYS A 37 -10.65 -17.40 19.55
CA LYS A 37 -11.96 -17.23 18.90
C LYS A 37 -13.00 -16.87 19.96
N TYR A 38 -13.95 -15.98 19.66
CA TYR A 38 -14.88 -15.48 20.67
C TYR A 38 -15.59 -16.57 21.46
N LYS A 39 -16.02 -17.68 20.83
CA LYS A 39 -16.68 -18.80 21.52
C LYS A 39 -15.82 -19.42 22.62
N THR A 40 -14.51 -19.48 22.37
CA THR A 40 -13.54 -20.03 23.33
C THR A 40 -13.32 -19.05 24.47
N SER A 41 -13.24 -17.75 24.21
CA SER A 41 -13.10 -16.74 25.28
C SER A 41 -14.41 -16.59 26.08
N GLU A 42 -15.56 -16.73 25.44
CA GLU A 42 -16.91 -16.70 26.05
C GLU A 42 -17.16 -17.89 26.97
N SER A 43 -16.68 -19.09 26.61
CA SER A 43 -16.84 -20.29 27.46
C SER A 43 -15.97 -20.27 28.71
N HIS A 44 -14.81 -19.59 28.66
CA HIS A 44 -13.90 -19.44 29.80
C HIS A 44 -14.16 -18.15 30.60
N LEU A 45 -15.21 -17.40 30.26
CA LEU A 45 -15.56 -16.19 30.98
C LEU A 45 -16.20 -16.56 32.32
N ASP A 46 -15.63 -16.04 33.40
CA ASP A 46 -16.15 -16.21 34.74
C ASP A 46 -17.31 -15.23 34.96
N TRP A 47 -18.55 -15.74 34.81
CA TRP A 47 -19.75 -14.92 34.88
C TRP A 47 -20.06 -14.41 36.30
N GLU A 48 -19.51 -15.04 37.34
CA GLU A 48 -19.63 -14.55 38.72
C GLU A 48 -18.86 -13.23 38.90
N LYS A 49 -17.70 -13.10 38.24
CA LYS A 49 -16.93 -11.84 38.21
C LYS A 49 -17.53 -10.76 37.30
N VAL A 50 -18.41 -11.16 36.38
CA VAL A 50 -19.12 -10.26 35.46
C VAL A 50 -20.43 -9.77 36.08
N ALA A 51 -20.98 -10.49 37.06
CA ALA A 51 -22.17 -10.07 37.78
C ALA A 51 -21.95 -8.73 38.51
N PHE A 52 -22.95 -7.86 38.48
CA PHE A 52 -22.86 -6.54 39.08
C PHE A 52 -24.24 -6.07 39.58
N ASN A 53 -24.23 -5.18 40.58
CA ASN A 53 -25.44 -4.65 41.20
C ASN A 53 -26.41 -5.76 41.66
N SER A 54 -27.65 -5.73 41.15
CA SER A 54 -28.71 -6.72 41.45
C SER A 54 -28.94 -7.72 40.30
N PHE A 55 -27.97 -7.82 39.38
CA PHE A 55 -28.01 -8.75 38.25
C PHE A 55 -27.08 -9.93 38.52
N THR A 56 -27.64 -11.14 38.51
CA THR A 56 -26.88 -12.38 38.73
C THR A 56 -26.05 -12.74 37.49
N ALA A 57 -25.09 -13.66 37.66
CA ALA A 57 -24.25 -14.20 36.59
C ALA A 57 -25.09 -14.71 35.39
N ASP A 58 -26.18 -15.41 35.67
CA ASP A 58 -27.09 -15.94 34.64
C ASP A 58 -27.84 -14.83 33.87
N MET A 59 -28.28 -13.77 34.56
CA MET A 59 -28.93 -12.63 33.91
C MET A 59 -27.96 -11.90 32.97
N CYS A 60 -26.71 -11.73 33.41
CA CYS A 60 -25.63 -11.11 32.62
C CYS A 60 -25.32 -11.94 31.37
N LYS A 61 -25.22 -13.26 31.51
CA LYS A 61 -25.00 -14.20 30.41
C LYS A 61 -26.14 -14.20 29.40
N GLN A 62 -27.40 -14.20 29.87
CA GLN A 62 -28.57 -14.14 29.00
C GLN A 62 -28.62 -12.84 28.20
N LYS A 63 -28.36 -11.69 28.84
CA LYS A 63 -28.32 -10.40 28.13
C LYS A 63 -27.18 -10.29 27.14
N TRP A 64 -25.99 -10.80 27.47
CA TRP A 64 -24.92 -10.91 26.48
C TRP A 64 -25.36 -11.74 25.26
N GLN A 65 -26.02 -12.87 25.46
CA GLN A 65 -26.50 -13.70 24.35
C GLN A 65 -27.51 -12.95 23.46
N GLU A 66 -28.40 -12.15 24.03
CA GLU A 66 -29.33 -11.28 23.29
C GLU A 66 -28.59 -10.23 22.45
N VAL A 67 -27.69 -9.47 23.06
CA VAL A 67 -26.89 -8.44 22.38
C VAL A 67 -26.01 -9.06 21.29
N SER A 68 -25.41 -10.22 21.57
CA SER A 68 -24.54 -10.92 20.63
C SER A 68 -25.26 -11.31 19.32
N LYS A 69 -26.58 -11.54 19.34
CA LYS A 69 -27.36 -11.94 18.14
C LYS A 69 -27.44 -10.80 17.12
N GLU A 70 -27.40 -9.55 17.56
CA GLU A 70 -27.53 -8.37 16.71
C GLU A 70 -26.19 -7.94 16.07
N ILE A 71 -25.07 -8.47 16.55
CA ILE A 71 -23.72 -8.18 16.07
C ILE A 71 -23.10 -9.34 15.27
N ARG A 72 -22.11 -9.04 14.41
CA ARG A 72 -21.50 -10.02 13.51
C ARG A 72 -20.45 -10.88 14.23
N LYS A 73 -20.72 -12.18 14.37
CA LYS A 73 -19.91 -13.15 15.16
C LYS A 73 -18.68 -13.73 14.45
N PHE A 74 -17.75 -12.91 13.96
CA PHE A 74 -16.57 -13.37 13.19
C PHE A 74 -15.19 -12.93 13.74
N ARG A 75 -15.08 -12.56 15.03
CA ARG A 75 -13.87 -11.94 15.62
C ARG A 75 -13.56 -12.49 17.03
N THR A 76 -12.64 -11.85 17.77
CA THR A 76 -12.33 -12.10 19.20
C THR A 76 -13.43 -11.54 20.10
N LEU A 77 -13.53 -11.98 21.36
CA LEU A 77 -14.58 -11.51 22.26
C LEU A 77 -14.39 -10.03 22.61
N THR A 78 -13.14 -9.56 22.76
CA THR A 78 -12.83 -8.13 22.95
C THR A 78 -13.34 -7.27 21.79
N GLU A 79 -13.16 -7.69 20.53
CA GLU A 79 -13.68 -6.96 19.37
C GLU A 79 -15.22 -6.99 19.32
N LEU A 80 -15.84 -8.11 19.70
CA LEU A 80 -17.30 -8.22 19.79
C LEU A 80 -17.87 -7.30 20.88
N ILE A 81 -17.18 -7.13 22.01
CA ILE A 81 -17.59 -6.21 23.07
C ILE A 81 -17.58 -4.76 22.57
N PHE A 82 -16.58 -4.34 21.79
CA PHE A 82 -16.59 -3.00 21.18
C PHE A 82 -17.73 -2.82 20.18
N ASP A 83 -18.00 -3.82 19.34
CA ASP A 83 -19.14 -3.78 18.41
C ASP A 83 -20.48 -3.76 19.18
N ALA A 84 -20.58 -4.49 20.30
CA ALA A 84 -21.73 -4.47 21.20
C ALA A 84 -21.91 -3.10 21.87
N GLN A 85 -20.83 -2.46 22.32
CA GLN A 85 -20.85 -1.11 22.88
C GLN A 85 -21.31 -0.07 21.83
N ASP A 86 -20.84 -0.16 20.58
CA ASP A 86 -21.30 0.71 19.50
C ASP A 86 -22.77 0.44 19.14
N TYR A 87 -23.21 -0.82 19.18
CA TYR A 87 -24.61 -1.19 18.97
C TYR A 87 -25.53 -0.62 20.06
N ILE A 88 -25.15 -0.73 21.33
CA ILE A 88 -25.94 -0.21 22.45
C ILE A 88 -25.98 1.33 22.44
N LYS A 89 -24.86 1.98 22.10
CA LYS A 89 -24.79 3.45 21.98
C LYS A 89 -25.51 3.97 20.73
N HIS A 90 -25.51 3.20 19.64
CA HIS A 90 -26.11 3.59 18.36
C HIS A 90 -26.97 2.46 17.73
N PRO A 91 -28.13 2.10 18.33
CA PRO A 91 -28.91 0.91 17.92
C PRO A 91 -29.36 0.90 16.46
N TYR A 92 -29.45 2.07 15.83
CA TYR A 92 -29.92 2.25 14.45
C TYR A 92 -28.79 2.50 13.43
N LYS A 93 -27.53 2.50 13.85
CA LYS A 93 -26.37 2.67 12.97
C LYS A 93 -26.19 1.42 12.11
N GLY A 94 -26.35 1.56 10.80
CA GLY A 94 -26.20 0.45 9.83
C GLY A 94 -27.46 -0.41 9.61
N LYS A 95 -28.49 -0.32 10.47
CA LYS A 95 -29.84 -0.83 10.18
C LYS A 95 -30.50 0.08 9.14
N LYS A 96 -31.50 -0.41 8.40
CA LYS A 96 -32.22 0.46 7.44
C LYS A 96 -32.91 1.55 8.26
N LEU A 97 -32.52 2.81 8.09
CA LEU A 97 -33.05 3.95 8.86
C LEU A 97 -34.59 4.05 8.86
N ASN A 98 -35.25 3.42 7.88
CA ASN A 98 -36.70 3.28 7.80
C ASN A 98 -37.34 2.42 8.91
N THR A 99 -36.56 1.76 9.77
CA THR A 99 -37.04 1.01 10.94
C THR A 99 -37.01 1.84 12.23
N HIS A 100 -36.45 3.06 12.21
CA HIS A 100 -36.50 3.94 13.38
C HIS A 100 -37.95 4.39 13.61
N PRO A 101 -38.47 4.31 14.86
CA PRO A 101 -39.86 4.68 15.17
C PRO A 101 -40.22 6.09 14.70
N ASP A 102 -39.32 7.04 14.89
CA ASP A 102 -39.50 8.44 14.49
C ASP A 102 -39.15 8.74 13.03
N PHE A 103 -38.67 7.75 12.24
CA PHE A 103 -38.35 8.01 10.84
C PHE A 103 -39.63 8.24 10.02
N PRO A 104 -39.79 9.41 9.39
CA PRO A 104 -41.00 9.70 8.63
C PRO A 104 -41.19 8.69 7.50
N LYS A 105 -42.41 8.16 7.36
CA LYS A 105 -42.76 7.26 6.25
C LYS A 105 -43.04 8.07 4.99
N LYS A 106 -42.59 7.56 3.84
CA LYS A 106 -42.79 8.23 2.55
C LYS A 106 -44.29 8.40 2.26
N PRO A 107 -44.71 9.57 1.75
CA PRO A 107 -46.10 9.82 1.39
C PRO A 107 -46.54 8.86 0.27
N LEU A 108 -47.78 8.36 0.36
CA LEU A 108 -48.33 7.47 -0.66
C LEU A 108 -48.61 8.25 -1.95
N THR A 109 -48.09 7.76 -3.08
CA THR A 109 -48.40 8.36 -4.39
C THR A 109 -49.90 8.37 -4.65
N PRO A 110 -50.42 9.27 -5.52
CA PRO A 110 -51.85 9.39 -5.79
C PRO A 110 -52.54 8.06 -6.15
N TYR A 111 -51.88 7.23 -6.97
CA TYR A 111 -52.37 5.90 -7.31
C TYR A 111 -52.40 4.95 -6.10
N PHE A 112 -51.31 4.87 -5.32
CA PHE A 112 -51.26 3.99 -4.15
C PHE A 112 -52.28 4.39 -3.08
N ARG A 113 -52.60 5.68 -2.96
CA ARG A 113 -53.64 6.17 -2.04
C ARG A 113 -55.04 5.76 -2.50
N PHE A 114 -55.35 5.92 -3.77
CA PHE A 114 -56.56 5.36 -4.39
C PHE A 114 -56.63 3.84 -4.21
N PHE A 115 -55.52 3.14 -4.44
CA PHE A 115 -55.42 1.70 -4.31
C PHE A 115 -55.72 1.25 -2.88
N MET A 116 -55.14 1.87 -1.85
CA MET A 116 -55.43 1.55 -0.45
C MET A 116 -56.90 1.80 -0.08
N GLU A 117 -57.48 2.93 -0.53
CA GLU A 117 -58.88 3.28 -0.25
C GLU A 117 -59.87 2.30 -0.90
N LYS A 118 -59.60 1.87 -2.14
CA LYS A 118 -60.52 1.01 -2.90
C LYS A 118 -60.25 -0.48 -2.74
N ARG A 119 -59.02 -0.90 -2.45
CA ARG A 119 -58.65 -2.31 -2.30
C ARG A 119 -59.50 -3.03 -1.26
N ALA A 120 -59.71 -2.44 -0.08
CA ALA A 120 -60.51 -3.07 0.96
C ALA A 120 -61.97 -3.30 0.53
N LYS A 121 -62.53 -2.39 -0.28
CA LYS A 121 -63.89 -2.50 -0.82
C LYS A 121 -63.97 -3.56 -1.92
N TYR A 122 -63.01 -3.56 -2.84
CA TYR A 122 -62.97 -4.53 -3.94
C TYR A 122 -62.60 -5.94 -3.47
N ALA A 123 -61.81 -6.09 -2.41
CA ALA A 123 -61.53 -7.39 -1.79
C ALA A 123 -62.77 -7.99 -1.12
N LYS A 124 -63.67 -7.16 -0.57
CA LYS A 124 -64.97 -7.62 -0.03
C LYS A 124 -65.99 -7.93 -1.12
N LEU A 125 -65.98 -7.18 -2.22
CA LEU A 125 -66.87 -7.39 -3.37
C LEU A 125 -66.46 -8.58 -4.25
N HIS A 126 -65.18 -8.95 -4.21
CA HIS A 126 -64.66 -10.11 -4.91
C HIS A 126 -63.76 -10.96 -3.98
N PRO A 127 -64.34 -11.68 -3.01
CA PRO A 127 -63.58 -12.52 -2.07
C PRO A 127 -62.82 -13.68 -2.76
N GLU A 128 -63.34 -14.16 -3.90
CA GLU A 128 -62.73 -15.24 -4.69
C GLU A 128 -61.60 -14.75 -5.62
N MET A 129 -61.45 -13.43 -5.82
CA MET A 129 -60.45 -12.88 -6.72
C MET A 129 -59.09 -12.76 -6.03
N SER A 130 -58.05 -13.26 -6.71
CA SER A 130 -56.67 -13.13 -6.24
C SER A 130 -56.26 -11.66 -6.08
N ASN A 131 -55.37 -11.45 -5.11
CA ASN A 131 -54.77 -10.15 -4.81
C ASN A 131 -54.11 -9.49 -6.04
N LEU A 132 -53.51 -10.31 -6.89
CA LEU A 132 -52.87 -9.89 -8.13
C LEU A 132 -53.90 -9.34 -9.13
N ASP A 133 -55.05 -10.00 -9.26
CA ASP A 133 -56.09 -9.61 -10.20
C ASP A 133 -56.87 -8.39 -9.71
N LEU A 134 -57.11 -8.27 -8.41
CA LEU A 134 -57.60 -7.04 -7.79
C LEU A 134 -56.67 -5.85 -8.07
N THR A 135 -55.35 -6.07 -8.04
CA THR A 135 -54.37 -5.02 -8.34
C THR A 135 -54.41 -4.59 -9.80
N LYS A 136 -54.55 -5.54 -10.75
CA LYS A 136 -54.73 -5.21 -12.17
C LYS A 136 -56.02 -4.41 -12.39
N ILE A 137 -57.14 -4.82 -11.79
CA ILE A 137 -58.43 -4.13 -11.91
C ILE A 137 -58.34 -2.71 -11.36
N LEU A 138 -57.78 -2.52 -10.17
CA LEU A 138 -57.64 -1.19 -9.56
C LEU A 138 -56.71 -0.27 -10.35
N SER A 139 -55.65 -0.81 -10.97
CA SER A 139 -54.77 -0.05 -11.87
C SER A 139 -55.51 0.47 -13.11
N LYS A 140 -56.38 -0.36 -13.70
CA LYS A 140 -57.23 0.02 -14.84
C LYS A 140 -58.27 1.07 -14.43
N LYS A 141 -58.94 0.86 -13.30
CA LYS A 141 -59.93 1.80 -12.75
C LYS A 141 -59.35 3.16 -12.38
N TYR A 142 -58.11 3.22 -11.89
CA TYR A 142 -57.43 4.49 -11.66
C TYR A 142 -57.11 5.24 -12.95
N ARG A 143 -56.72 4.51 -14.01
CA ARG A 143 -56.44 5.10 -15.33
C ARG A 143 -57.68 5.71 -15.97
N GLU A 144 -58.81 5.00 -15.86
CA GLU A 144 -60.14 5.41 -16.32
C GLU A 144 -60.79 6.51 -15.46
N LEU A 145 -60.21 6.86 -14.30
CA LEU A 145 -60.77 7.85 -13.40
C LEU A 145 -60.70 9.26 -14.03
N PRO A 146 -61.78 10.07 -13.96
CA PRO A 146 -61.75 11.45 -14.44
C PRO A 146 -60.68 12.29 -13.73
N ASP A 147 -60.05 13.21 -14.45
CA ASP A 147 -58.95 14.02 -13.93
C ASP A 147 -59.35 14.87 -12.72
N LYS A 148 -60.60 15.32 -12.66
CA LYS A 148 -61.16 16.01 -11.49
C LYS A 148 -61.13 15.15 -10.21
N LYS A 149 -61.34 13.83 -10.32
CA LYS A 149 -61.25 12.89 -9.18
C LYS A 149 -59.80 12.51 -8.88
N LYS A 150 -58.94 12.42 -9.91
CA LYS A 150 -57.49 12.22 -9.73
C LYS A 150 -56.84 13.41 -9.02
N LYS A 151 -57.29 14.64 -9.31
CA LYS A 151 -56.78 15.88 -8.71
C LYS A 151 -56.82 15.85 -7.18
N LYS A 152 -57.90 15.32 -6.58
CA LYS A 152 -57.98 15.10 -5.12
C LYS A 152 -56.80 14.28 -4.60
N TYR A 153 -56.53 13.12 -5.20
CA TYR A 153 -55.43 12.25 -4.78
C TYR A 153 -54.05 12.87 -5.02
N VAL A 154 -53.91 13.74 -6.03
CA VAL A 154 -52.70 14.51 -6.30
C VAL A 154 -52.48 15.58 -5.22
N GLU A 155 -53.51 16.36 -4.89
CA GLU A 155 -53.45 17.39 -3.84
C GLU A 155 -53.16 16.78 -2.46
N ASP A 156 -53.83 15.69 -2.12
CA ASP A 156 -53.59 14.96 -0.87
C ASP A 156 -52.12 14.46 -0.81
N PHE A 157 -51.57 13.97 -1.92
CA PHE A 157 -50.16 13.57 -1.99
C PHE A 157 -49.19 14.74 -1.82
N LEU A 158 -49.49 15.91 -2.39
CA LEU A 158 -48.66 17.11 -2.23
C LEU A 158 -48.64 17.57 -0.76
N ARG A 159 -49.81 17.57 -0.09
CA ARG A 159 -49.91 17.89 1.34
C ARG A 159 -49.11 16.92 2.21
N ASP A 160 -49.28 15.61 2.00
CA ASP A 160 -48.53 14.59 2.74
C ASP A 160 -47.02 14.70 2.45
N LYS A 161 -46.63 15.12 1.23
CA LYS A 161 -45.23 15.35 0.88
C LYS A 161 -44.65 16.55 1.62
N GLU A 162 -45.40 17.62 1.79
CA GLU A 162 -45.00 18.79 2.60
C GLU A 162 -44.85 18.39 4.08
N MET A 163 -45.83 17.68 4.64
CA MET A 163 -45.76 17.12 5.99
C MET A 163 -44.55 16.21 6.16
N PHE A 164 -44.29 15.32 5.19
CA PHE A 164 -43.11 14.46 5.20
C PHE A 164 -41.81 15.26 5.19
N VAL A 165 -41.71 16.33 4.39
CA VAL A 165 -40.53 17.20 4.39
C VAL A 165 -40.35 17.85 5.76
N HIS A 166 -41.41 18.37 6.36
CA HIS A 166 -41.34 18.99 7.69
C HIS A 166 -40.95 17.97 8.78
N SER A 167 -41.58 16.80 8.82
CA SER A 167 -41.22 15.73 9.75
C SER A 167 -39.80 15.22 9.51
N MET A 168 -39.33 15.18 8.26
CA MET A 168 -37.94 14.84 7.94
C MET A 168 -36.96 15.89 8.43
N THR A 169 -37.32 17.18 8.40
CA THR A 169 -36.50 18.25 8.99
C THR A 169 -36.40 18.07 10.50
N LYS A 170 -37.53 17.86 11.18
CA LYS A 170 -37.54 17.59 12.64
C LYS A 170 -36.74 16.33 13.01
N PHE A 171 -36.87 15.26 12.23
CA PHE A 171 -36.06 14.05 12.41
C PHE A 171 -34.56 14.34 12.25
N ARG A 172 -34.19 15.24 11.33
CA ARG A 172 -32.79 15.61 11.15
C ARG A 172 -32.21 16.40 12.32
N GLU A 173 -33.03 17.24 12.94
CA GLU A 173 -32.65 18.03 14.11
C GLU A 173 -32.53 17.15 15.37
N LEU A 174 -33.43 16.18 15.55
CA LEU A 174 -33.44 15.31 16.73
C LEU A 174 -32.43 14.16 16.68
N HIS A 175 -32.01 13.74 15.49
CA HIS A 175 -31.08 12.62 15.31
C HIS A 175 -29.90 12.98 14.41
N PRO A 176 -29.05 13.95 14.80
CA PRO A 176 -27.92 14.41 13.98
C PRO A 176 -26.96 13.27 13.60
N ASP A 177 -26.65 12.35 14.52
CA ASP A 177 -25.75 11.21 14.30
C ASP A 177 -26.25 10.25 13.20
N LEU A 178 -27.57 10.05 13.11
CA LEU A 178 -28.19 9.21 12.09
C LEU A 178 -28.27 9.92 10.73
N VAL A 179 -28.34 11.24 10.74
CA VAL A 179 -28.31 12.08 9.54
C VAL A 179 -26.90 12.18 8.98
N GLU A 180 -25.88 12.31 9.82
CA GLU A 180 -24.48 12.40 9.38
C GLU A 180 -24.03 11.12 8.66
N SER A 181 -24.50 9.97 9.15
CA SER A 181 -24.41 8.68 8.45
C SER A 181 -25.08 8.68 7.05
N MET A 182 -26.16 9.43 6.86
CA MET A 182 -26.81 9.67 5.55
C MET A 182 -26.14 10.78 4.73
N ALA A 183 -25.64 11.85 5.35
CA ALA A 183 -25.02 13.03 4.74
C ALA A 183 -23.63 12.72 4.17
N ASN A 184 -22.96 11.70 4.73
CA ASN A 184 -21.82 11.01 4.12
C ASN A 184 -22.13 10.45 2.70
N LYS A 185 -23.40 10.49 2.25
CA LYS A 185 -23.81 10.18 0.87
C LYS A 185 -24.34 11.39 0.06
N GLY A 186 -24.35 12.63 0.54
CA GLY A 186 -24.53 13.76 -0.39
C GLY A 186 -25.11 15.08 0.11
N SER A 187 -24.47 15.79 1.03
CA SER A 187 -24.69 17.25 1.05
C SER A 187 -23.42 18.10 1.13
N ASN A 188 -22.38 17.68 1.84
CA ASN A 188 -21.17 18.50 1.98
C ASN A 188 -19.86 17.85 1.52
N ILE A 189 -19.84 16.53 1.28
CA ILE A 189 -18.65 15.86 0.71
C ILE A 189 -18.70 16.00 -0.81
N PRO A 190 -17.62 16.46 -1.46
CA PRO A 190 -17.51 16.46 -2.92
C PRO A 190 -17.91 15.10 -3.53
N GLU A 191 -18.66 15.10 -4.63
CA GLU A 191 -19.08 13.85 -5.27
C GLU A 191 -17.87 13.10 -5.88
N LYS A 192 -17.82 11.78 -5.68
CA LYS A 192 -16.79 10.94 -6.29
C LYS A 192 -16.82 11.05 -7.83
N PRO A 193 -15.64 11.10 -8.49
CA PRO A 193 -15.55 11.25 -9.93
C PRO A 193 -16.14 10.02 -10.63
N LYS A 194 -16.84 10.27 -11.75
CA LYS A 194 -17.50 9.23 -12.55
C LYS A 194 -16.50 8.51 -13.46
N THR A 195 -16.70 7.22 -13.66
CA THR A 195 -15.86 6.41 -14.57
C THR A 195 -16.04 6.83 -16.02
N PRO A 196 -15.07 6.53 -16.92
CA PRO A 196 -15.20 6.84 -18.35
C PRO A 196 -16.48 6.26 -18.95
N GLN A 197 -16.79 5.00 -18.61
CA GLN A 197 -18.03 4.35 -19.00
C GLN A 197 -19.25 5.08 -18.44
N GLN A 198 -19.28 5.45 -17.16
CA GLN A 198 -20.43 6.17 -16.57
C GLN A 198 -20.65 7.54 -17.22
N LEU A 199 -19.56 8.27 -17.53
CA LEU A 199 -19.66 9.56 -18.21
C LEU A 199 -20.26 9.42 -19.61
N TRP A 200 -19.82 8.42 -20.35
CA TRP A 200 -20.39 8.13 -21.67
C TRP A 200 -21.83 7.64 -21.57
N LEU A 201 -22.14 6.71 -20.64
CA LEU A 201 -23.51 6.22 -20.42
C LEU A 201 -24.47 7.37 -20.08
N ASN A 202 -24.07 8.31 -19.22
CA ASN A 202 -24.90 9.46 -18.88
C ASN A 202 -25.09 10.42 -20.06
N HIS A 203 -24.07 10.56 -20.92
CA HIS A 203 -24.16 11.35 -22.14
C HIS A 203 -25.14 10.70 -23.13
N GLU A 204 -24.96 9.43 -23.44
CA GLU A 204 -25.79 8.72 -24.41
C GLU A 204 -27.21 8.45 -23.88
N LYS A 205 -27.38 8.22 -22.58
CA LYS A 205 -28.71 8.05 -21.97
C LYS A 205 -29.61 9.26 -22.25
N LYS A 206 -29.06 10.48 -22.22
CA LYS A 206 -29.82 11.69 -22.57
C LYS A 206 -30.26 11.69 -24.04
N ALA A 207 -29.40 11.22 -24.95
CA ALA A 207 -29.73 11.10 -26.37
C ALA A 207 -30.77 9.99 -26.62
N VAL A 208 -30.58 8.81 -26.03
CA VAL A 208 -31.50 7.68 -26.17
C VAL A 208 -32.89 8.00 -25.61
N LEU A 209 -32.97 8.64 -24.44
CA LEU A 209 -34.25 9.04 -23.84
C LEU A 209 -35.00 10.07 -24.70
N LYS A 210 -34.27 10.93 -25.43
CA LYS A 210 -34.86 11.87 -26.37
C LYS A 210 -35.46 11.16 -27.59
N THR A 211 -34.84 10.08 -28.05
CA THR A 211 -35.31 9.30 -29.22
C THR A 211 -36.33 8.22 -28.86
N ARG A 212 -36.30 7.70 -27.63
CA ARG A 212 -37.14 6.60 -27.13
C ARG A 212 -37.59 6.93 -25.70
N PRO A 213 -38.56 7.83 -25.54
CA PRO A 213 -39.06 8.23 -24.22
C PRO A 213 -39.83 7.11 -23.49
N ASP A 214 -40.24 6.08 -24.22
CA ASP A 214 -40.97 4.89 -23.76
C ASP A 214 -40.06 3.73 -23.29
N ALA A 215 -38.76 3.78 -23.60
CA ALA A 215 -37.83 2.71 -23.27
C ALA A 215 -37.54 2.61 -21.76
N THR A 216 -37.56 1.38 -21.23
CA THR A 216 -37.27 1.14 -19.81
C THR A 216 -35.81 1.47 -19.49
N SER A 217 -35.54 1.97 -18.28
CA SER A 217 -34.17 2.24 -17.82
C SER A 217 -33.24 1.01 -17.87
N LYS A 218 -33.78 -0.20 -17.75
CA LYS A 218 -33.05 -1.47 -17.88
C LYS A 218 -32.58 -1.69 -19.32
N ASP A 219 -33.49 -1.52 -20.28
CA ASP A 219 -33.24 -1.70 -21.71
C ASP A 219 -32.20 -0.68 -22.22
N ILE A 220 -32.33 0.58 -21.80
CA ILE A 220 -31.35 1.63 -22.14
C ILE A 220 -29.96 1.27 -21.61
N LYS A 221 -29.86 0.77 -20.36
CA LYS A 221 -28.58 0.38 -19.77
C LYS A 221 -27.94 -0.80 -20.50
N GLU A 222 -28.73 -1.78 -20.91
CA GLU A 222 -28.24 -2.94 -21.66
C GLU A 222 -27.74 -2.55 -23.07
N ILE A 223 -28.53 -1.78 -23.81
CA ILE A 223 -28.18 -1.29 -25.14
C ILE A 223 -26.88 -0.48 -25.08
N LEU A 224 -26.80 0.47 -24.14
CA LEU A 224 -25.61 1.30 -23.99
C LEU A 224 -24.41 0.48 -23.49
N GLY A 225 -24.60 -0.52 -22.63
CA GLY A 225 -23.53 -1.43 -22.21
C GLY A 225 -22.87 -2.16 -23.38
N LYS A 226 -23.67 -2.68 -24.31
CA LYS A 226 -23.18 -3.33 -25.55
C LYS A 226 -22.49 -2.33 -26.48
N GLN A 227 -23.03 -1.13 -26.60
CA GLN A 227 -22.42 -0.06 -27.41
C GLN A 227 -21.05 0.37 -26.85
N TRP A 228 -20.86 0.44 -25.53
CA TRP A 228 -19.56 0.76 -24.92
C TRP A 228 -18.46 -0.23 -25.29
N THR A 229 -18.76 -1.53 -25.34
CA THR A 229 -17.78 -2.57 -25.70
C THR A 229 -17.42 -2.56 -27.19
N GLN A 230 -18.27 -1.96 -28.02
CA GLN A 230 -18.03 -1.79 -29.46
C GLN A 230 -17.40 -0.43 -29.82
N LEU A 231 -17.27 0.50 -28.87
CA LEU A 231 -16.62 1.79 -29.13
C LEU A 231 -15.16 1.61 -29.55
N SER A 232 -14.76 2.35 -30.58
CA SER A 232 -13.36 2.50 -30.99
C SER A 232 -12.50 3.06 -29.85
N ASP A 233 -11.23 2.65 -29.81
CA ASP A 233 -10.22 3.12 -28.86
C ASP A 233 -10.11 4.65 -28.79
N LYS A 234 -10.15 5.34 -29.94
CA LYS A 234 -10.11 6.82 -30.01
C LYS A 234 -11.29 7.47 -29.26
N LYS A 235 -12.49 6.91 -29.37
CA LYS A 235 -13.68 7.40 -28.65
C LYS A 235 -13.58 7.10 -27.16
N ARG A 236 -13.08 5.92 -26.77
CA ARG A 236 -12.85 5.57 -25.35
C ARG A 236 -11.83 6.49 -24.68
N LEU A 237 -10.73 6.80 -25.38
CA LEU A 237 -9.69 7.72 -24.89
C LEU A 237 -10.23 9.11 -24.54
N LYS A 238 -11.20 9.63 -25.31
CA LYS A 238 -11.87 10.90 -25.01
C LYS A 238 -12.55 10.88 -23.63
N TRP A 239 -13.26 9.80 -23.32
CA TRP A 239 -13.95 9.65 -22.03
C TRP A 239 -12.99 9.34 -20.89
N ILE A 240 -11.90 8.62 -21.16
CA ILE A 240 -10.81 8.39 -20.21
C ILE A 240 -10.16 9.72 -19.82
N ALA A 241 -9.83 10.57 -20.78
CA ALA A 241 -9.28 11.90 -20.53
C ALA A 241 -10.23 12.76 -19.67
N LYS A 242 -11.53 12.78 -20.03
CA LYS A 242 -12.56 13.52 -19.28
C LYS A 242 -12.74 13.01 -17.85
N SER A 243 -12.70 11.69 -17.64
CA SER A 243 -12.80 11.08 -16.30
C SER A 243 -11.59 11.45 -15.43
N LEU A 244 -10.38 11.44 -16.00
CA LEU A 244 -9.16 11.84 -15.29
C LEU A 244 -9.14 13.33 -14.93
N GLU A 245 -9.67 14.19 -15.80
CA GLU A 245 -9.82 15.61 -15.51
C GLU A 245 -10.77 15.83 -14.32
N GLN A 246 -11.93 15.16 -14.31
CA GLN A 246 -12.85 15.18 -13.17
C GLN A 246 -12.22 14.62 -11.89
N GLN A 247 -11.41 13.57 -12.01
CA GLN A 247 -10.68 13.02 -10.88
C GLN A 247 -9.67 14.02 -10.31
N LYS A 248 -8.96 14.75 -11.16
CA LYS A 248 -8.01 15.80 -10.75
C LYS A 248 -8.72 16.95 -10.04
N LEU A 249 -9.87 17.39 -10.57
CA LEU A 249 -10.72 18.42 -9.96
C LEU A 249 -11.20 17.96 -8.58
N TYR A 250 -11.76 16.76 -8.48
CA TYR A 250 -12.19 16.16 -7.21
C TYR A 250 -11.06 16.06 -6.19
N GLN A 251 -9.85 15.64 -6.60
CA GLN A 251 -8.68 15.63 -5.71
C GLN A 251 -8.25 17.02 -5.24
N GLY A 252 -8.51 18.07 -6.01
CA GLY A 252 -8.33 19.47 -5.58
C GLY A 252 -9.36 19.84 -4.51
N THR A 253 -10.64 19.71 -4.85
CA THR A 253 -11.75 20.06 -3.93
C THR A 253 -11.72 19.24 -2.64
N MET A 254 -11.36 17.96 -2.70
CA MET A 254 -11.22 17.12 -1.50
C MET A 254 -10.06 17.56 -0.60
N ARG A 255 -8.97 18.09 -1.15
CA ARG A 255 -7.86 18.62 -0.35
C ARG A 255 -8.28 19.89 0.39
N GLU A 256 -9.00 20.78 -0.29
CA GLU A 256 -9.57 21.98 0.31
C GLU A 256 -10.60 21.60 1.39
N TYR A 257 -11.45 20.61 1.14
CA TYR A 257 -12.44 20.11 2.10
C TYR A 257 -11.79 19.53 3.37
N ILE A 258 -10.72 18.74 3.24
CA ILE A 258 -10.00 18.20 4.41
C ILE A 258 -9.30 19.31 5.20
N GLN A 259 -8.80 20.34 4.52
CA GLN A 259 -8.22 21.49 5.20
C GLN A 259 -9.27 22.29 5.97
N GLN A 260 -10.51 22.33 5.49
CA GLN A 260 -11.65 23.01 6.13
C GLN A 260 -12.30 22.17 7.24
N HIS A 261 -12.10 20.85 7.25
CA HIS A 261 -12.68 19.91 8.21
C HIS A 261 -11.62 18.96 8.82
N PRO A 262 -10.69 19.45 9.67
CA PRO A 262 -9.68 18.62 10.33
C PRO A 262 -10.26 17.52 11.23
N GLU A 263 -11.48 17.71 11.74
CA GLU A 263 -12.20 16.81 12.64
C GLU A 263 -12.60 15.47 12.01
N LEU A 264 -12.69 15.40 10.67
CA LEU A 264 -13.19 14.22 9.96
C LEU A 264 -12.16 13.10 9.77
N ASN A 265 -10.89 13.27 10.22
CA ASN A 265 -9.82 12.25 10.17
C ASN A 265 -9.74 11.48 8.83
N MET A 266 -10.02 12.16 7.70
CA MET A 266 -10.09 11.53 6.38
C MET A 266 -8.67 11.41 5.78
N THR A 267 -8.19 10.18 5.60
CA THR A 267 -6.83 9.94 5.11
C THR A 267 -6.66 10.31 3.63
N GLN A 268 -5.50 10.86 3.26
CA GLN A 268 -5.17 11.29 1.89
C GLN A 268 -5.36 10.15 0.85
N GLU A 269 -5.15 8.91 1.27
CA GLU A 269 -5.29 7.72 0.44
C GLU A 269 -6.74 7.38 0.08
N ALA A 270 -7.72 7.81 0.88
CA ALA A 270 -9.12 7.44 0.71
C ALA A 270 -9.74 7.99 -0.60
N PHE A 271 -9.30 9.18 -1.05
CA PHE A 271 -9.86 9.89 -2.22
C PHE A 271 -8.94 9.89 -3.46
N VAL A 272 -7.75 9.31 -3.38
CA VAL A 272 -6.78 9.21 -4.51
C VAL A 272 -7.02 7.96 -5.37
N LYS A 273 -8.00 7.11 -5.04
CA LYS A 273 -8.31 5.87 -5.78
C LYS A 273 -8.59 6.14 -7.26
N SER A 274 -7.96 5.35 -8.14
CA SER A 274 -8.08 5.45 -9.60
C SER A 274 -9.52 5.19 -10.07
N THR A 275 -10.05 6.09 -10.90
CA THR A 275 -11.37 5.94 -11.54
C THR A 275 -11.33 5.03 -12.77
N LEU A 276 -10.13 4.72 -13.28
CA LEU A 276 -9.94 3.89 -14.47
C LEU A 276 -9.85 2.40 -14.13
N THR A 277 -10.49 1.58 -14.95
CA THR A 277 -10.31 0.11 -14.97
C THR A 277 -8.93 -0.28 -15.52
N LYS A 278 -8.52 -1.54 -15.32
CA LYS A 278 -7.24 -2.06 -15.84
C LYS A 278 -7.12 -1.93 -17.37
N ALA A 279 -8.22 -2.19 -18.09
CA ALA A 279 -8.25 -2.07 -19.54
C ALA A 279 -8.18 -0.61 -20.02
N GLU A 280 -8.93 0.30 -19.38
CA GLU A 280 -8.87 1.73 -19.70
C GLU A 280 -7.51 2.35 -19.38
N ARG A 281 -6.88 1.93 -18.27
CA ARG A 281 -5.51 2.35 -17.93
C ARG A 281 -4.51 1.88 -18.96
N HIS A 282 -4.58 0.62 -19.38
CA HIS A 282 -3.71 0.10 -20.43
C HIS A 282 -3.92 0.82 -21.76
N LEU A 283 -5.16 1.10 -22.14
CA LEU A 283 -5.47 1.86 -23.35
C LEU A 283 -4.87 3.27 -23.29
N LYS A 284 -4.97 3.92 -22.14
CA LYS A 284 -4.35 5.23 -21.91
C LYS A 284 -2.83 5.18 -21.96
N ASP A 285 -2.22 4.24 -21.23
CA ASP A 285 -0.77 4.04 -21.22
C ASP A 285 -0.24 3.84 -22.65
N LYS A 286 -0.94 3.03 -23.45
CA LYS A 286 -0.64 2.82 -24.88
C LYS A 286 -0.75 4.10 -25.70
N SER A 287 -1.77 4.93 -25.46
CA SER A 287 -1.94 6.22 -26.16
C SER A 287 -0.91 7.28 -25.74
N ASP A 288 -0.47 7.24 -24.48
CA ASP A 288 0.56 8.13 -23.95
C ASP A 288 1.95 7.73 -24.49
N GLY A 289 2.07 6.57 -25.16
CA GLY A 289 3.34 6.05 -25.67
C GLY A 289 4.17 5.38 -24.58
N ARG A 290 3.54 4.98 -23.47
CA ARG A 290 4.21 4.24 -22.40
C ARG A 290 4.59 2.85 -22.91
N PRO A 291 5.87 2.44 -22.80
CA PRO A 291 6.29 1.12 -23.23
C PRO A 291 5.55 0.01 -22.48
N ASP A 292 5.22 -1.07 -23.18
CA ASP A 292 4.57 -2.25 -22.62
C ASP A 292 5.58 -3.13 -21.88
N LYS A 293 5.20 -3.61 -20.70
CA LYS A 293 6.08 -4.47 -19.90
C LYS A 293 6.39 -5.77 -20.65
N PRO A 294 7.66 -6.16 -20.80
CA PRO A 294 8.03 -7.40 -21.45
C PRO A 294 7.64 -8.60 -20.58
N PRO A 295 7.37 -9.78 -21.19
CA PRO A 295 7.16 -11.02 -20.47
C PRO A 295 8.31 -11.32 -19.48
N PRO A 296 8.03 -11.88 -18.29
CA PRO A 296 8.99 -11.93 -17.19
C PRO A 296 10.11 -12.97 -17.34
N ASN A 297 9.91 -14.04 -18.14
CA ASN A 297 10.88 -15.10 -18.35
C ASN A 297 10.80 -15.65 -19.80
N GLY A 298 11.77 -16.48 -20.20
CA GLY A 298 11.82 -17.11 -21.53
C GLY A 298 10.56 -17.93 -21.86
N TYR A 299 10.02 -18.66 -20.89
CA TYR A 299 8.75 -19.39 -21.06
C TYR A 299 7.58 -18.46 -21.42
N SER A 300 7.44 -17.35 -20.71
CA SER A 300 6.37 -16.38 -20.94
C SER A 300 6.51 -15.67 -22.29
N MET A 301 7.75 -15.44 -22.74
CA MET A 301 8.03 -14.95 -24.10
C MET A 301 7.54 -15.95 -25.15
N PHE A 302 7.89 -17.23 -24.98
CA PHE A 302 7.43 -18.30 -25.85
C PHE A 302 5.90 -18.41 -25.87
N CYS A 303 5.25 -18.37 -24.70
CA CYS A 303 3.80 -18.37 -24.58
C CYS A 303 3.17 -17.17 -25.31
N ALA A 304 3.75 -15.97 -25.19
CA ALA A 304 3.24 -14.77 -25.85
C ALA A 304 3.32 -14.85 -27.39
N GLU A 305 4.42 -15.38 -27.91
CA GLU A 305 4.62 -15.59 -29.36
C GLU A 305 3.65 -16.64 -29.90
N LEU A 306 3.51 -17.76 -29.19
CA LEU A 306 2.61 -18.84 -29.57
C LEU A 306 1.12 -18.49 -29.42
N MET A 307 0.75 -17.70 -28.42
CA MET A 307 -0.62 -17.18 -28.28
C MET A 307 -0.99 -16.19 -29.40
N SER A 308 0.00 -15.52 -30.00
CA SER A 308 -0.22 -14.56 -31.08
C SER A 308 -0.47 -15.24 -32.43
N SER A 309 0.08 -16.44 -32.64
CA SER A 309 -0.11 -17.23 -33.87
C SER A 309 -1.38 -18.09 -33.86
N MET A 310 -1.88 -18.50 -32.69
CA MET A 310 -3.12 -19.27 -32.55
C MET A 310 -4.24 -18.35 -32.03
N LYS A 311 -5.05 -17.75 -32.91
CA LYS A 311 -6.18 -16.88 -32.50
C LYS A 311 -7.52 -17.63 -32.38
N ASP A 312 -7.64 -18.76 -33.06
CA ASP A 312 -8.91 -19.52 -33.17
C ASP A 312 -9.13 -20.54 -32.03
N VAL A 313 -8.13 -20.72 -31.16
CA VAL A 313 -8.18 -21.65 -30.02
C VAL A 313 -8.49 -20.87 -28.73
N PRO A 314 -9.42 -21.34 -27.88
CA PRO A 314 -9.71 -20.72 -26.59
C PRO A 314 -8.45 -20.46 -25.73
N SER A 315 -8.39 -19.34 -25.00
CA SER A 315 -7.19 -18.93 -24.25
C SER A 315 -6.70 -19.96 -23.23
N THR A 316 -7.62 -20.68 -22.60
CA THR A 316 -7.31 -21.78 -21.66
C THR A 316 -6.57 -22.91 -22.37
N GLN A 317 -7.07 -23.36 -23.52
CA GLN A 317 -6.43 -24.39 -24.34
C GLN A 317 -5.09 -23.91 -24.91
N ARG A 318 -4.99 -22.64 -25.32
CA ARG A 318 -3.71 -22.06 -25.79
C ARG A 318 -2.62 -22.14 -24.74
N MET A 319 -2.94 -21.88 -23.47
CA MET A 319 -1.96 -21.98 -22.38
C MET A 319 -1.50 -23.44 -22.14
N VAL A 320 -2.42 -24.40 -22.25
CA VAL A 320 -2.08 -25.84 -22.16
C VAL A 320 -1.11 -26.23 -23.27
N MET A 321 -1.41 -25.83 -24.52
CA MET A 321 -0.55 -26.06 -25.69
C MET A 321 0.83 -25.42 -25.52
N CYS A 322 0.90 -24.21 -24.93
CA CYS A 322 2.18 -23.56 -24.62
C CYS A 322 3.02 -24.38 -23.64
N SER A 323 2.41 -24.92 -22.58
CA SER A 323 3.15 -25.71 -21.60
C SER A 323 3.65 -27.04 -22.17
N GLN A 324 2.85 -27.71 -23.00
CA GLN A 324 3.23 -28.96 -23.67
C GLN A 324 4.38 -28.73 -24.65
N ARG A 325 4.28 -27.73 -25.52
CA ARG A 325 5.35 -27.42 -26.50
C ARG A 325 6.63 -26.97 -25.82
N TRP A 326 6.55 -26.20 -24.72
CA TRP A 326 7.73 -25.80 -23.98
C TRP A 326 8.49 -26.98 -23.37
N LYS A 327 7.78 -28.01 -22.90
CA LYS A 327 8.43 -29.24 -22.38
C LYS A 327 9.24 -29.95 -23.47
N LEU A 328 8.74 -29.97 -24.70
CA LEU A 328 9.37 -30.61 -25.85
C LEU A 328 10.55 -29.83 -26.45
N LEU A 329 10.70 -28.53 -26.13
CA LEU A 329 11.83 -27.72 -26.62
C LEU A 329 13.16 -28.15 -26.00
N LYS A 330 14.21 -28.11 -26.83
CA LYS A 330 15.60 -28.38 -26.41
C LYS A 330 16.10 -27.25 -25.51
N GLN A 331 17.07 -27.56 -24.63
CA GLN A 331 17.62 -26.56 -23.71
C GLN A 331 18.22 -25.35 -24.45
N CYS A 332 18.91 -25.57 -25.57
CA CYS A 332 19.44 -24.48 -26.40
C CYS A 332 18.37 -23.51 -26.92
N GLU A 333 17.18 -24.01 -27.25
CA GLU A 333 16.05 -23.19 -27.68
C GLU A 333 15.44 -22.42 -26.51
N LYS A 334 15.30 -23.07 -25.34
CA LYS A 334 14.86 -22.44 -24.10
C LYS A 334 15.80 -21.29 -23.70
N ASP A 335 17.11 -21.49 -23.81
CA ASP A 335 18.13 -20.48 -23.54
C ASP A 335 18.07 -19.32 -24.55
N ALA A 336 17.74 -19.60 -25.82
CA ALA A 336 17.52 -18.55 -26.82
C ALA A 336 16.31 -17.67 -26.47
N TYR A 337 15.20 -18.27 -26.01
CA TYR A 337 14.03 -17.52 -25.52
C TYR A 337 14.35 -16.71 -24.26
N GLN A 338 15.18 -17.26 -23.36
CA GLN A 338 15.64 -16.55 -22.17
C GLN A 338 16.50 -15.33 -22.53
N LYS A 339 17.45 -15.47 -23.45
CA LYS A 339 18.26 -14.35 -23.98
C LYS A 339 17.38 -13.27 -24.65
N ARG A 340 16.38 -13.68 -25.45
CA ARG A 340 15.45 -12.74 -26.09
C ARG A 340 14.57 -12.01 -25.06
N CYS A 341 14.18 -12.69 -23.98
CA CYS A 341 13.46 -12.09 -22.85
C CYS A 341 14.33 -11.01 -22.16
N GLU A 342 15.58 -11.33 -21.86
CA GLU A 342 16.54 -10.40 -21.25
C GLU A 342 16.82 -9.20 -22.13
N GLN A 343 16.99 -9.39 -23.44
CA GLN A 343 17.15 -8.30 -24.39
C GLN A 343 15.92 -7.38 -24.40
N ARG A 344 14.71 -7.95 -24.46
CA ARG A 344 13.45 -7.18 -24.38
C ARG A 344 13.29 -6.41 -23.07
N LYS A 345 13.83 -6.92 -21.96
CA LYS A 345 13.88 -6.18 -20.68
C LYS A 345 14.81 -4.97 -20.76
N LYS A 346 15.98 -5.12 -21.37
CA LYS A 346 16.91 -4.01 -21.61
C LYS A 346 16.31 -2.96 -22.54
N ASP A 347 15.70 -3.38 -23.65
CA ASP A 347 15.04 -2.49 -24.61
C ASP A 347 13.90 -1.71 -23.93
N PHE A 348 13.08 -2.40 -23.12
CA PHE A 348 12.02 -1.77 -22.33
C PHE A 348 12.56 -0.74 -21.33
N GLU A 349 13.69 -1.02 -20.67
CA GLU A 349 14.32 -0.09 -19.74
C GLU A 349 14.80 1.18 -20.46
N ILE A 350 15.42 1.03 -21.63
CA ILE A 350 15.84 2.14 -22.50
C ILE A 350 14.62 2.96 -22.94
N ASP A 351 13.58 2.31 -23.46
CA ASP A 351 12.37 2.98 -23.92
C ASP A 351 11.60 3.63 -22.78
N MET A 352 11.57 3.03 -21.59
CA MET A 352 10.92 3.59 -20.40
C MET A 352 11.66 4.82 -19.91
N ASN A 353 13.00 4.78 -19.88
CA ASN A 353 13.83 5.95 -19.59
C ASN A 353 13.62 7.07 -20.61
N ARG A 354 13.50 6.73 -21.90
CA ARG A 354 13.16 7.68 -22.97
C ARG A 354 11.76 8.29 -22.77
N PHE A 355 10.77 7.48 -22.40
CA PHE A 355 9.42 7.92 -22.10
C PHE A 355 9.40 8.87 -20.90
N LEU A 356 10.05 8.53 -19.78
CA LEU A 356 10.18 9.38 -18.60
C LEU A 356 10.84 10.72 -18.95
N LYS A 357 11.90 10.70 -19.78
CA LYS A 357 12.57 11.91 -20.26
C LYS A 357 11.65 12.80 -21.12
N CYS A 358 10.84 12.22 -22.00
CA CYS A 358 9.88 12.97 -22.81
C CYS A 358 8.72 13.51 -21.95
N PHE A 359 8.25 12.75 -20.97
CA PHE A 359 7.17 13.15 -20.07
C PHE A 359 7.54 14.37 -19.21
N LEU A 360 8.79 14.44 -18.73
CA LEU A 360 9.33 15.61 -18.04
C LEU A 360 9.44 16.85 -18.95
N CYS A 361 9.71 16.65 -20.24
CA CYS A 361 9.73 17.74 -21.22
C CYS A 361 8.32 18.30 -21.52
N PHE A 362 7.31 17.43 -21.59
CA PHE A 362 5.92 17.81 -21.88
C PHE A 362 5.25 18.58 -20.73
N LYS A 363 5.55 18.25 -19.46
CA LYS A 363 5.03 18.99 -18.30
C LYS A 363 5.57 20.41 -18.14
N ARG A 364 6.69 20.74 -18.79
CA ARG A 364 7.28 22.09 -18.74
C ARG A 364 6.63 23.07 -19.73
N GLY A 365 5.70 22.62 -20.59
CA GLY A 365 5.09 23.41 -21.67
C GLY A 365 3.57 23.56 -21.61
N GLY A 366 2.92 23.39 -20.46
CA GLY A 366 1.45 23.36 -20.35
C GLY A 366 0.81 24.54 -19.62
N ALA A 367 0.75 25.71 -20.25
CA ALA A 367 -0.21 26.79 -19.93
C ALA A 367 -0.60 27.51 -21.24
N ASN A 368 -1.88 27.48 -21.61
CA ASN A 368 -2.40 28.04 -22.86
C ASN A 368 -2.93 29.48 -22.67
N SER A 369 -2.56 30.39 -23.58
CA SER A 369 -3.54 31.19 -24.36
C SER A 369 -2.91 31.86 -25.60
N PRO A 370 -3.70 32.18 -26.64
CA PRO A 370 -3.23 32.23 -28.02
C PRO A 370 -3.26 33.64 -28.63
N ALA A 371 -2.11 34.18 -29.07
CA ALA A 371 -2.06 35.23 -30.08
C ALA A 371 -0.64 35.38 -30.66
N ALA A 372 -0.59 35.71 -31.94
CA ALA A 372 0.56 36.19 -32.72
C ALA A 372 1.61 35.16 -33.20
N LYS A 373 1.58 34.97 -34.52
CA LYS A 373 2.62 34.37 -35.37
C LYS A 373 3.92 35.19 -35.29
N LYS A 374 5.07 34.56 -35.04
CA LYS A 374 6.23 34.44 -35.97
C LYS A 374 7.57 34.15 -35.25
N LYS A 375 8.29 33.24 -35.90
CA LYS A 375 9.75 33.01 -35.97
C LYS A 375 10.47 32.41 -34.76
N ALA A 376 11.02 31.22 -35.04
CA ALA A 376 11.90 30.43 -34.22
C ALA A 376 13.18 31.20 -33.82
N SER A 377 13.54 31.08 -32.54
CA SER A 377 14.89 31.31 -32.02
C SER A 377 15.33 30.06 -31.24
N LYS A 378 16.61 29.70 -31.47
CA LYS A 378 17.30 28.60 -30.81
C LYS A 378 17.44 28.84 -29.30
N ALA A 379 17.27 27.74 -28.57
CA ALA A 379 18.02 27.32 -27.39
C ALA A 379 17.88 28.11 -26.07
N ALA A 380 17.26 27.44 -25.10
CA ALA A 380 17.82 27.31 -23.75
C ALA A 380 17.77 25.82 -23.36
N ALA A 381 18.86 25.11 -23.61
CA ALA A 381 19.05 23.71 -23.20
C ALA A 381 19.73 23.69 -21.82
N ASN A 382 19.06 23.11 -20.81
CA ASN A 382 19.63 22.78 -19.49
C ASN A 382 20.58 21.54 -19.61
N PRO A 383 21.47 21.27 -18.64
CA PRO A 383 22.91 21.10 -18.86
C PRO A 383 23.37 19.67 -18.50
N GLU A 384 22.89 18.67 -19.23
CA GLU A 384 23.22 17.25 -18.95
C GLU A 384 23.46 16.38 -20.18
N LYS A 385 23.58 16.98 -21.37
CA LYS A 385 24.28 16.34 -22.49
C LYS A 385 25.66 16.99 -22.60
N PRO A 386 26.76 16.23 -22.72
CA PRO A 386 28.03 16.85 -23.09
C PRO A 386 27.81 17.53 -24.44
N LYS A 387 27.80 18.87 -24.44
CA LYS A 387 27.90 19.64 -25.67
C LYS A 387 29.30 19.36 -26.20
N ARG A 388 29.41 19.08 -27.51
CA ARG A 388 30.70 18.91 -28.18
C ARG A 388 31.62 20.09 -27.83
N PRO A 389 32.94 19.87 -27.65
CA PRO A 389 33.86 20.94 -27.24
C PRO A 389 33.70 22.16 -28.16
N ILE A 390 33.58 23.32 -27.53
CA ILE A 390 33.37 24.61 -28.21
C ILE A 390 34.66 24.93 -28.96
N SER A 391 34.58 24.99 -30.30
CA SER A 391 35.73 25.32 -31.15
C SER A 391 36.30 26.71 -30.81
N ALA A 392 37.64 26.89 -30.89
CA ALA A 392 38.32 28.16 -30.61
C ALA A 392 37.71 29.38 -31.32
N MET A 393 37.22 29.18 -32.56
CA MET A 393 36.53 30.21 -33.33
C MET A 393 35.21 30.66 -32.67
N PHE A 394 34.49 29.72 -32.08
CA PHE A 394 33.21 30.00 -31.42
C PHE A 394 33.44 30.76 -30.11
N ILE A 395 34.48 30.41 -29.35
CA ILE A 395 34.92 31.14 -28.15
C ILE A 395 35.27 32.60 -28.50
N PHE A 396 36.01 32.81 -29.60
CA PHE A 396 36.32 34.14 -30.12
C PHE A 396 35.05 34.92 -30.52
N SER A 397 34.12 34.25 -31.22
CA SER A 397 32.89 34.87 -31.67
C SER A 397 32.00 35.31 -30.51
N GLU A 398 31.92 34.56 -29.41
CA GLU A 398 31.14 34.96 -28.23
C GLU A 398 31.70 36.21 -27.54
N GLU A 399 33.03 36.38 -27.49
CA GLU A 399 33.65 37.56 -26.87
C GLU A 399 33.48 38.83 -27.74
N ARG A 400 33.51 38.69 -29.07
CA ARG A 400 33.52 39.83 -30.00
C ARG A 400 32.15 40.21 -30.56
N ARG A 401 31.21 39.27 -30.64
CA ARG A 401 29.85 39.51 -31.12
C ARG A 401 29.12 40.64 -30.39
N PRO A 402 29.10 40.73 -29.04
CA PRO A 402 28.38 41.80 -28.36
C PRO A 402 28.99 43.18 -28.62
N LYS A 403 30.32 43.28 -28.72
CA LYS A 403 31.03 44.53 -29.04
C LYS A 403 30.72 45.00 -30.46
N LEU A 404 30.74 44.07 -31.40
CA LEU A 404 30.49 44.36 -32.81
C LEU A 404 29.00 44.66 -33.09
N GLN A 405 28.07 44.06 -32.34
CA GLN A 405 26.64 44.38 -32.37
C GLN A 405 26.35 45.79 -31.81
N GLN A 406 27.12 46.23 -30.80
CA GLN A 406 27.00 47.58 -30.22
C GLN A 406 27.56 48.65 -31.16
N GLU A 407 28.66 48.37 -31.86
CA GLU A 407 29.28 49.29 -32.82
C GLU A 407 28.49 49.39 -34.15
N ARG A 408 27.77 48.33 -34.51
CA ARG A 408 26.99 48.23 -35.76
C ARG A 408 25.61 47.62 -35.50
N PRO A 409 24.70 48.36 -34.82
CA PRO A 409 23.37 47.87 -34.47
C PRO A 409 22.48 47.59 -35.69
N ASP A 410 22.79 48.18 -36.85
CA ASP A 410 22.02 48.04 -38.10
C ASP A 410 22.33 46.75 -38.88
N LEU A 411 23.40 46.03 -38.52
CA LEU A 411 23.79 44.79 -39.22
C LEU A 411 22.98 43.59 -38.73
N SER A 412 22.56 42.76 -39.68
CA SER A 412 21.84 41.53 -39.35
C SER A 412 22.77 40.49 -38.72
N ASP A 413 22.21 39.62 -37.88
CA ASP A 413 22.92 38.55 -37.16
C ASP A 413 23.73 37.61 -38.10
N SER A 414 23.25 37.45 -39.35
CA SER A 414 23.91 36.70 -40.41
C SER A 414 25.15 37.41 -40.96
N GLU A 415 25.10 38.73 -41.11
CA GLU A 415 26.23 39.57 -41.54
C GLU A 415 27.28 39.67 -40.46
N LEU A 416 26.85 39.82 -39.20
CA LEU A 416 27.73 39.82 -38.04
C LEU A 416 28.53 38.52 -37.93
N THR A 417 27.89 37.38 -38.16
CA THR A 417 28.54 36.07 -38.17
C THR A 417 29.58 35.96 -39.30
N ARG A 418 29.29 36.48 -40.49
CA ARG A 418 30.25 36.51 -41.62
C ARG A 418 31.43 37.46 -41.35
N LEU A 419 31.18 38.59 -40.69
CA LEU A 419 32.22 39.55 -40.32
C LEU A 419 33.15 38.98 -39.24
N LEU A 420 32.60 38.33 -38.22
CA LEU A 420 33.38 37.64 -37.19
C LEU A 420 34.24 36.51 -37.77
N ALA A 421 33.74 35.78 -38.78
CA ALA A 421 34.53 34.78 -39.51
C ALA A 421 35.71 35.37 -40.29
N ARG A 422 35.53 36.53 -40.93
CA ARG A 422 36.62 37.26 -41.57
C ARG A 422 37.64 37.77 -40.56
N MET A 423 37.18 38.41 -39.48
CA MET A 423 38.05 38.88 -38.40
C MET A 423 38.85 37.75 -37.76
N TRP A 424 38.26 36.57 -37.58
CA TRP A 424 38.99 35.40 -37.09
C TRP A 424 40.08 34.96 -38.06
N ASN A 425 39.80 34.90 -39.36
CA ASN A 425 40.80 34.52 -40.36
C ASN A 425 41.95 35.53 -40.42
N GLU A 426 41.67 36.81 -40.24
CA GLU A 426 42.62 37.93 -40.21
C GLU A 426 43.40 38.06 -38.88
N LEU A 427 43.01 37.34 -37.81
CA LEU A 427 43.75 37.38 -36.56
C LEU A 427 45.18 36.80 -36.71
N PRO A 428 46.18 37.45 -36.11
CA PRO A 428 47.52 36.87 -35.99
C PRO A 428 47.49 35.55 -35.23
N ASP A 429 48.37 34.61 -35.61
CA ASP A 429 48.41 33.27 -35.02
C ASP A 429 48.63 33.30 -33.51
N LYS A 430 49.42 34.26 -32.99
CA LYS A 430 49.61 34.49 -31.54
C LYS A 430 48.29 34.77 -30.80
N LYS A 431 47.34 35.46 -31.43
CA LYS A 431 46.02 35.76 -30.84
C LYS A 431 45.07 34.57 -30.99
N LYS A 432 45.14 33.83 -32.11
CA LYS A 432 44.38 32.57 -32.31
C LYS A 432 44.80 31.49 -31.32
N GLU A 433 46.09 31.43 -30.97
CA GLU A 433 46.65 30.44 -30.04
C GLU A 433 46.04 30.55 -28.63
N LYS A 434 45.76 31.77 -28.16
CA LYS A 434 45.04 32.01 -26.89
C LYS A 434 43.69 31.28 -26.86
N PHE A 435 42.92 31.37 -27.95
CA PHE A 435 41.60 30.73 -28.05
C PHE A 435 41.72 29.20 -28.26
N LYS A 436 42.75 28.72 -28.96
CA LYS A 436 43.05 27.28 -29.07
C LYS A 436 43.44 26.65 -27.73
N ARG A 437 44.18 27.35 -26.87
CA ARG A 437 44.47 26.89 -25.51
C ARG A 437 43.20 26.83 -24.64
N MET A 438 42.32 27.82 -24.75
CA MET A 438 41.03 27.79 -24.04
C MET A 438 40.13 26.65 -24.50
N GLU A 439 40.10 26.33 -25.80
CA GLU A 439 39.42 25.13 -26.33
C GLU A 439 40.01 23.83 -25.76
N ALA A 440 41.33 23.71 -25.68
CA ALA A 440 41.99 22.53 -25.14
C ALA A 440 41.67 22.31 -23.64
N ILE A 441 41.64 23.39 -22.86
CA ILE A 441 41.28 23.33 -21.43
C ILE A 441 39.83 22.90 -21.25
N LEU A 442 38.90 23.51 -21.99
CA LEU A 442 37.47 23.15 -21.93
C LEU A 442 37.22 21.71 -22.40
N LYS A 443 37.97 21.23 -23.40
CA LYS A 443 37.89 19.83 -23.85
C LYS A 443 38.37 18.85 -22.77
N ALA A 444 39.50 19.13 -22.13
CA ALA A 444 40.03 18.31 -21.04
C ALA A 444 39.08 18.28 -19.82
N GLU A 445 38.40 19.39 -19.54
CA GLU A 445 37.40 19.47 -18.47
C GLU A 445 36.13 18.68 -18.80
N THR A 446 35.67 18.70 -20.07
CA THR A 446 34.54 17.86 -20.52
C THR A 446 34.85 16.37 -20.46
N GLU A 447 36.06 15.96 -20.83
CA GLU A 447 36.50 14.56 -20.81
C GLU A 447 36.60 14.01 -19.38
N LYS A 448 37.13 14.81 -18.44
CA LYS A 448 37.13 14.48 -17.00
C LYS A 448 35.72 14.36 -16.41
N ARG A 449 34.75 15.12 -16.93
CA ARG A 449 33.35 15.07 -16.50
C ARG A 449 32.60 13.84 -17.06
N GLU A 450 32.94 13.42 -18.27
CA GLU A 450 32.43 12.18 -18.87
C GLU A 450 32.92 10.92 -18.12
N ASP A 451 34.16 10.94 -17.61
CA ASP A 451 34.70 9.80 -16.85
C ASP A 451 34.08 9.70 -15.43
N ARG A 452 33.76 10.83 -14.80
CA ARG A 452 32.96 10.88 -13.55
C ARG A 452 31.51 10.38 -13.70
N SER A 453 31.02 10.18 -14.92
CA SER A 453 29.64 9.71 -15.17
C SER A 453 29.55 8.25 -15.62
N ARG A 454 30.67 7.51 -15.64
CA ARG A 454 30.69 6.06 -15.81
C ARG A 454 30.53 5.36 -14.46
N LEU A 455 29.61 4.40 -14.37
CA LEU A 455 29.47 3.55 -13.19
C LEU A 455 30.74 2.70 -12.99
N PRO A 456 31.18 2.43 -11.75
CA PRO A 456 32.28 1.51 -11.49
C PRO A 456 31.97 0.12 -12.05
N ASP A 457 32.98 -0.57 -12.59
CA ASP A 457 32.81 -1.94 -13.08
C ASP A 457 32.40 -2.88 -11.94
N PRO A 458 31.45 -3.81 -12.17
CA PRO A 458 31.00 -4.74 -11.13
C PRO A 458 32.16 -5.61 -10.60
N PRO A 459 32.13 -5.98 -9.32
CA PRO A 459 33.22 -6.69 -8.66
C PRO A 459 33.39 -8.09 -9.26
N LYS A 460 34.65 -8.48 -9.51
CA LYS A 460 35.00 -9.75 -10.13
C LYS A 460 35.00 -10.88 -9.10
N THR A 461 34.54 -12.07 -9.50
CA THR A 461 34.60 -13.24 -8.63
C THR A 461 36.03 -13.78 -8.52
N ALA A 462 36.29 -14.60 -7.49
CA ALA A 462 37.60 -15.26 -7.33
C ALA A 462 37.99 -16.07 -8.57
N GLN A 463 36.99 -16.71 -9.20
CA GLN A 463 37.18 -17.44 -10.45
C GLN A 463 37.56 -16.50 -11.59
N ASP A 464 36.90 -15.36 -11.76
CA ASP A 464 37.19 -14.41 -12.83
C ASP A 464 38.60 -13.81 -12.73
N ILE A 465 39.04 -13.50 -11.50
CA ILE A 465 40.37 -12.94 -11.26
C ILE A 465 41.45 -13.99 -11.56
N TRP A 466 41.25 -15.23 -11.12
CA TRP A 466 42.14 -16.32 -11.47
C TRP A 466 42.15 -16.57 -12.98
N GLN A 467 40.98 -16.64 -13.62
CA GLN A 467 40.86 -16.83 -15.06
C GLN A 467 41.61 -15.73 -15.83
N GLN A 468 41.46 -14.46 -15.44
CA GLN A 468 42.22 -13.35 -16.06
C GLN A 468 43.74 -13.49 -15.91
N SER A 469 44.21 -14.05 -14.80
CA SER A 469 45.65 -14.24 -14.59
C SER A 469 46.26 -15.33 -15.47
N VAL A 470 45.47 -16.35 -15.86
CA VAL A 470 45.97 -17.50 -16.63
C VAL A 470 45.46 -17.52 -18.08
N ILE A 471 44.59 -16.59 -18.48
CA ILE A 471 43.95 -16.61 -19.80
C ILE A 471 44.96 -16.56 -20.96
N GLY A 472 46.09 -15.89 -20.78
CA GLY A 472 47.16 -15.84 -21.80
C GLY A 472 47.76 -17.23 -22.07
N ASP A 473 48.11 -17.96 -21.02
CA ASP A 473 48.70 -19.29 -21.11
C ASP A 473 47.73 -20.31 -21.70
N TYR A 474 46.46 -20.24 -21.29
CA TYR A 474 45.43 -21.12 -21.82
C TYR A 474 45.10 -20.79 -23.28
N LEU A 475 45.06 -19.51 -23.67
CA LEU A 475 44.89 -19.14 -25.08
C LEU A 475 46.06 -19.64 -25.94
N ALA A 476 47.29 -19.57 -25.45
CA ALA A 476 48.46 -20.14 -26.15
C ALA A 476 48.35 -21.66 -26.31
N ARG A 477 47.96 -22.38 -25.24
CA ARG A 477 47.78 -23.85 -25.25
C ARG A 477 46.67 -24.32 -26.20
N PHE A 478 45.61 -23.53 -26.36
CA PHE A 478 44.47 -23.86 -27.20
C PHE A 478 44.46 -23.12 -28.55
N LYS A 479 45.61 -22.64 -29.04
CA LYS A 479 45.74 -21.96 -30.36
C LYS A 479 44.74 -20.81 -30.56
N SER A 480 44.56 -19.97 -29.54
CA SER A 480 43.60 -18.85 -29.49
C SER A 480 42.11 -19.25 -29.52
N ASP A 481 41.78 -20.53 -29.35
CA ASP A 481 40.39 -20.99 -29.18
C ASP A 481 39.89 -20.62 -27.78
N ARG A 482 39.20 -19.47 -27.71
CA ARG A 482 38.71 -18.87 -26.47
C ARG A 482 37.69 -19.75 -25.73
N ILE A 483 36.90 -20.55 -26.45
CA ILE A 483 35.88 -21.42 -25.85
C ILE A 483 36.55 -22.64 -25.20
N LYS A 484 37.49 -23.28 -25.89
CA LYS A 484 38.23 -24.43 -25.33
C LYS A 484 39.13 -24.00 -24.16
N ALA A 485 39.79 -22.85 -24.28
CA ALA A 485 40.57 -22.25 -23.19
C ALA A 485 39.71 -22.01 -21.94
N GLN A 486 38.54 -21.37 -22.09
CA GLN A 486 37.62 -21.13 -20.96
C GLN A 486 37.13 -22.42 -20.30
N LYS A 487 36.75 -23.44 -21.09
CA LYS A 487 36.28 -24.72 -20.54
C LYS A 487 37.38 -25.46 -19.77
N ALA A 488 38.62 -25.44 -20.28
CA ALA A 488 39.76 -26.02 -19.59
C ALA A 488 40.08 -25.25 -18.29
N MET A 489 39.97 -23.92 -18.32
CA MET A 489 40.15 -23.08 -17.13
C MET A 489 39.09 -23.40 -16.06
N GLU A 490 37.81 -23.50 -16.43
CA GLU A 490 36.73 -23.84 -15.50
C GLU A 490 36.90 -25.24 -14.87
N ALA A 491 37.37 -26.22 -15.65
CA ALA A 491 37.69 -27.55 -15.14
C ALA A 491 38.81 -27.50 -14.09
N THR A 492 39.92 -26.80 -14.39
CA THR A 492 41.04 -26.66 -13.44
C THR A 492 40.67 -25.85 -12.20
N TRP A 493 39.80 -24.85 -12.32
CA TRP A 493 39.25 -24.14 -11.15
C TRP A 493 38.41 -25.07 -10.27
N SER A 494 37.62 -25.96 -10.87
CA SER A 494 36.77 -26.90 -10.13
C SER A 494 37.61 -27.92 -9.35
N THR A 495 38.73 -28.39 -9.91
CA THR A 495 39.64 -29.36 -9.27
C THR A 495 40.67 -28.74 -8.33
N MET A 496 40.84 -27.42 -8.36
CA MET A 496 41.82 -26.70 -7.53
C MET A 496 41.48 -26.77 -6.03
N GLU A 497 42.49 -26.97 -5.20
CA GLU A 497 42.32 -27.14 -3.76
C GLU A 497 41.88 -25.85 -3.06
N LYS A 498 41.23 -25.98 -1.90
CA LYS A 498 40.79 -24.83 -1.10
C LYS A 498 41.95 -23.89 -0.77
N LYS A 499 43.15 -24.43 -0.49
CA LYS A 499 44.34 -23.65 -0.15
C LYS A 499 44.80 -22.72 -1.30
N GLU A 500 44.68 -23.17 -2.54
CA GLU A 500 45.05 -22.41 -3.73
C GLU A 500 43.97 -21.38 -4.10
N LYS A 501 42.70 -21.67 -3.81
CA LYS A 501 41.58 -20.73 -4.00
C LYS A 501 41.62 -19.54 -3.03
N ILE A 502 42.22 -19.69 -1.85
CA ILE A 502 42.27 -18.65 -0.81
C ILE A 502 42.88 -17.34 -1.32
N MET A 503 43.95 -17.39 -2.12
CA MET A 503 44.57 -16.16 -2.63
C MET A 503 43.63 -15.38 -3.56
N TRP A 504 42.87 -16.09 -4.41
CA TRP A 504 41.93 -15.51 -5.36
C TRP A 504 40.67 -14.99 -4.67
N ILE A 505 40.21 -15.69 -3.62
CA ILE A 505 39.12 -15.24 -2.76
C ILE A 505 39.51 -13.95 -2.02
N LYS A 506 40.74 -13.85 -1.50
CA LYS A 506 41.25 -12.61 -0.90
C LYS A 506 41.29 -11.47 -1.91
N LYS A 507 41.75 -11.73 -3.14
CA LYS A 507 41.82 -10.72 -4.21
C LYS A 507 40.43 -10.28 -4.70
N ALA A 508 39.45 -11.17 -4.73
CA ALA A 508 38.04 -10.83 -5.00
C ALA A 508 37.41 -10.00 -3.88
N ALA A 509 37.73 -10.30 -2.62
CA ALA A 509 37.29 -9.48 -1.49
C ALA A 509 37.91 -8.06 -1.53
N GLU A 510 39.14 -7.91 -2.01
CA GLU A 510 39.78 -6.61 -2.25
C GLU A 510 39.10 -5.84 -3.39
N ASP A 511 38.78 -6.51 -4.50
CA ASP A 511 38.06 -5.90 -5.64
C ASP A 511 36.63 -5.48 -5.27
N GLN A 512 35.97 -6.27 -4.43
CA GLN A 512 34.69 -5.92 -3.80
C GLN A 512 34.81 -4.63 -2.97
N LYS A 513 35.87 -4.48 -2.16
CA LYS A 513 36.13 -3.25 -1.39
C LYS A 513 36.43 -2.06 -2.29
N ARG A 514 37.15 -2.26 -3.40
CA ARG A 514 37.39 -1.22 -4.41
C ARG A 514 36.07 -0.75 -5.03
N TYR A 515 35.21 -1.67 -5.44
CA TYR A 515 33.88 -1.34 -5.98
C TYR A 515 33.02 -0.57 -4.96
N GLU A 516 33.03 -0.99 -3.70
CA GLU A 516 32.31 -0.30 -2.62
C GLU A 516 32.87 1.11 -2.34
N ARG A 517 34.19 1.29 -2.41
CA ARG A 517 34.86 2.59 -2.27
C ARG A 517 34.50 3.52 -3.43
N ASP A 518 34.61 3.04 -4.67
CA ASP A 518 34.31 3.81 -5.88
C ASP A 518 32.82 4.20 -5.92
N LEU A 519 31.91 3.33 -5.47
CA LEU A 519 30.49 3.64 -5.29
C LEU A 519 30.24 4.66 -4.18
N CYS A 520 31.02 4.62 -3.09
CA CYS A 520 30.92 5.58 -2.00
C CYS A 520 31.34 6.99 -2.45
N GLU A 521 32.43 7.08 -3.22
CA GLU A 521 32.97 8.32 -3.75
C GLU A 521 32.06 8.96 -4.82
N MET A 522 31.43 8.14 -5.67
CA MET A 522 30.40 8.57 -6.64
C MET A 522 29.11 9.05 -5.98
N ARG A 523 28.86 8.65 -4.73
CA ARG A 523 27.68 9.02 -3.94
C ARG A 523 27.94 10.28 -3.11
N SER A 524 28.20 11.41 -3.77
CA SER A 524 28.08 12.74 -3.13
C SER A 524 26.58 13.05 -2.86
N PRO A 525 26.22 13.87 -1.84
CA PRO A 525 25.04 13.58 -1.02
C PRO A 525 23.72 14.00 -1.66
N ALA A 526 23.06 13.05 -2.31
CA ALA A 526 21.60 12.98 -2.36
C ALA A 526 21.18 11.77 -1.51
N ILE A 527 20.62 12.06 -0.34
CA ILE A 527 20.19 11.06 0.63
C ILE A 527 18.96 10.34 0.08
N VAL A 528 19.19 9.17 -0.53
CA VAL A 528 18.18 8.15 -0.78
C VAL A 528 18.61 6.91 -0.03
N PHE A 529 17.82 6.50 0.97
CA PHE A 529 18.15 5.41 1.89
C PHE A 529 17.74 4.04 1.30
N PRO A 530 18.68 3.09 1.12
CA PRO A 530 18.33 1.72 0.83
C PRO A 530 17.86 1.01 2.10
N SER A 531 16.74 0.29 2.00
CA SER A 531 16.15 -0.51 3.07
C SER A 531 17.10 -1.57 3.62
N GLY A 532 17.31 -1.60 4.93
CA GLY A 532 17.71 -2.81 5.67
C GLY A 532 19.13 -2.88 6.23
N LYS A 533 20.01 -1.89 6.01
CA LYS A 533 21.30 -1.79 6.73
C LYS A 533 21.22 -0.68 7.76
N LYS A 534 21.49 -0.99 9.04
CA LYS A 534 21.69 0.02 10.07
C LYS A 534 22.84 0.95 9.62
N MET A 535 22.54 2.23 9.44
CA MET A 535 23.56 3.27 9.28
C MET A 535 24.46 3.21 10.51
N LYS A 536 25.77 3.01 10.32
CA LYS A 536 26.75 3.07 11.40
C LYS A 536 27.34 4.47 11.38
N PHE A 537 27.07 5.26 12.40
CA PHE A 537 27.74 6.55 12.55
C PHE A 537 29.11 6.31 13.19
N GLU A 538 30.13 6.97 12.66
CA GLU A 538 31.50 6.80 13.16
C GLU A 538 31.61 7.40 14.58
N GLY A 539 32.19 6.63 15.50
CA GLY A 539 32.26 6.99 16.92
C GLY A 539 30.97 6.81 17.74
N GLU A 540 29.87 6.30 17.15
CA GLU A 540 28.62 6.05 17.90
C GLU A 540 28.86 5.06 19.04
N PRO A 541 28.53 5.43 20.30
CA PRO A 541 28.63 4.52 21.42
C PRO A 541 27.85 3.22 21.17
N LYS A 542 28.39 2.07 21.61
CA LYS A 542 27.72 0.77 21.45
C LYS A 542 26.62 0.59 22.50
N LYS A 543 25.44 0.12 22.05
CA LYS A 543 24.31 -0.13 22.96
C LYS A 543 24.65 -1.18 24.02
N PRO A 544 24.49 -0.86 25.32
CA PRO A 544 24.70 -1.78 26.42
C PRO A 544 23.55 -2.80 26.51
N PRO A 545 23.69 -3.85 27.34
CA PRO A 545 22.60 -4.78 27.65
C PRO A 545 21.34 -4.05 28.10
N SER A 546 20.19 -4.38 27.50
CA SER A 546 18.92 -3.70 27.75
C SER A 546 18.18 -4.20 29.00
N ASN A 547 18.60 -5.33 29.58
CA ASN A 547 18.02 -5.88 30.81
C ASN A 547 19.05 -6.71 31.60
N GLY A 548 18.70 -7.07 32.84
CA GLY A 548 19.55 -7.90 33.71
C GLY A 548 19.90 -9.26 33.10
N TYR A 549 18.94 -9.92 32.43
CA TYR A 549 19.18 -11.19 31.74
C TYR A 549 20.25 -11.10 30.64
N GLN A 550 20.23 -10.03 29.83
CA GLN A 550 21.23 -9.82 28.79
C GLN A 550 22.61 -9.57 29.40
N LYS A 551 22.69 -8.81 30.51
CA LYS A 551 23.96 -8.59 31.20
C LYS A 551 24.52 -9.89 31.77
N PHE A 552 23.66 -10.69 32.38
CA PHE A 552 24.01 -12.04 32.85
C PHE A 552 24.46 -12.95 31.71
N SER A 553 23.71 -12.98 30.60
CA SER A 553 24.07 -13.79 29.43
C SER A 553 25.40 -13.36 28.82
N GLN A 554 25.71 -12.06 28.81
CA GLN A 554 26.98 -11.52 28.33
C GLN A 554 28.13 -11.99 29.22
N GLU A 555 27.94 -12.02 30.53
CA GLU A 555 28.92 -12.49 31.50
C GLU A 555 29.18 -13.99 31.35
N MET A 556 28.13 -14.79 31.29
CA MET A 556 28.24 -16.24 31.08
C MET A 556 28.89 -16.62 29.75
N LEU A 557 28.69 -15.81 28.71
CA LEU A 557 29.38 -15.99 27.42
C LEU A 557 30.83 -15.51 27.44
N SER A 558 31.19 -14.57 28.31
CA SER A 558 32.54 -14.01 28.42
C SER A 558 33.45 -14.83 29.34
N ASN A 559 32.88 -15.48 30.35
CA ASN A 559 33.61 -16.31 31.32
C ASN A 559 34.15 -17.63 30.71
N GLY A 560 33.74 -17.96 29.49
CA GLY A 560 34.33 -19.03 28.69
C GLY A 560 33.96 -20.46 29.08
N GLU A 561 33.27 -20.67 30.20
CA GLU A 561 32.82 -21.99 30.69
C GLU A 561 31.97 -22.77 29.66
N LEU A 562 31.22 -22.05 28.83
CA LEU A 562 30.28 -22.63 27.87
C LEU A 562 30.87 -22.73 26.46
N ASN A 563 32.17 -22.49 26.29
CA ASN A 563 32.81 -22.41 24.97
C ASN A 563 32.86 -23.75 24.21
N HIS A 564 32.64 -24.88 24.88
CA HIS A 564 32.68 -26.21 24.29
C HIS A 564 31.38 -26.60 23.58
N HIS A 565 30.28 -25.90 23.86
CA HIS A 565 28.96 -26.15 23.26
C HIS A 565 28.64 -25.19 22.10
N PRO A 566 27.77 -25.56 21.14
CA PRO A 566 27.32 -24.65 20.09
C PRO A 566 26.45 -23.51 20.65
N MET A 567 26.46 -22.33 20.01
CA MET A 567 25.81 -21.09 20.51
C MET A 567 24.34 -21.28 20.93
N LYS A 568 23.60 -22.12 20.21
CA LYS A 568 22.20 -22.45 20.54
C LYS A 568 22.09 -23.16 21.90
N ALA A 569 22.97 -24.12 22.18
CA ALA A 569 23.01 -24.83 23.46
C ALA A 569 23.52 -23.93 24.59
N ARG A 570 24.46 -23.02 24.30
CA ARG A 570 24.91 -22.00 25.28
C ARG A 570 23.76 -21.12 25.75
N MET A 571 22.93 -20.62 24.84
CA MET A 571 21.79 -19.77 25.23
C MET A 571 20.71 -20.53 26.00
N THR A 572 20.48 -21.81 25.68
CA THR A 572 19.58 -22.66 26.48
C THR A 572 20.09 -22.83 27.91
N GLU A 573 21.38 -23.15 28.09
CA GLU A 573 21.99 -23.34 29.41
C GLU A 573 22.03 -22.04 30.22
N ILE A 574 22.31 -20.90 29.57
CA ILE A 574 22.26 -19.57 30.21
C ILE A 574 20.83 -19.23 30.64
N GLY A 575 19.82 -19.58 29.83
CA GLY A 575 18.41 -19.45 30.21
C GLY A 575 18.08 -20.25 31.47
N SER A 576 18.49 -21.52 31.53
CA SER A 576 18.28 -22.37 32.71
C SER A 576 19.00 -21.86 33.95
N ARG A 577 20.25 -21.39 33.82
CA ARG A 577 21.00 -20.78 34.93
C ARG A 577 20.37 -19.49 35.42
N TRP A 578 19.84 -18.65 34.53
CA TRP A 578 19.13 -17.43 34.92
C TRP A 578 17.87 -17.72 35.74
N GLN A 579 17.11 -18.77 35.39
CA GLN A 579 15.92 -19.15 36.16
C GLN A 579 16.29 -19.59 37.59
N ARG A 580 17.41 -20.31 37.75
CA ARG A 580 17.95 -20.79 39.03
C ARG A 580 18.59 -19.71 39.91
N LEU A 581 18.80 -18.49 39.41
CA LEU A 581 19.32 -17.39 40.24
C LEU A 581 18.27 -16.90 41.23
N THR A 582 18.73 -16.54 42.43
CA THR A 582 17.89 -15.89 43.45
C THR A 582 17.41 -14.52 42.97
N GLN A 583 16.29 -14.04 43.50
CA GLN A 583 15.74 -12.73 43.15
C GLN A 583 16.76 -11.60 43.43
N LYS A 584 17.46 -11.68 44.57
CA LYS A 584 18.56 -10.77 44.94
C LYS A 584 19.69 -10.71 43.91
N GLU A 585 20.05 -11.84 43.29
CA GLU A 585 21.08 -11.88 42.24
C GLU A 585 20.55 -11.32 40.91
N LYS A 586 19.30 -11.63 40.56
CA LYS A 586 18.62 -11.05 39.39
C LYS A 586 18.54 -9.53 39.50
N ASP A 587 18.26 -8.99 40.69
CA ASP A 587 18.23 -7.55 40.96
C ASP A 587 19.61 -6.90 40.92
N ARG A 588 20.67 -7.59 41.36
CA ARG A 588 22.06 -7.12 41.15
C ARG A 588 22.35 -6.96 39.65
N TYR A 589 21.99 -7.93 38.82
CA TYR A 589 22.18 -7.83 37.37
C TYR A 589 21.30 -6.76 36.72
N LYS A 590 20.08 -6.55 37.22
CA LYS A 590 19.19 -5.45 36.82
C LYS A 590 19.86 -4.10 37.09
N LYS A 591 20.36 -3.86 38.31
CA LYS A 591 21.08 -2.63 38.69
C LYS A 591 22.32 -2.40 37.82
N ILE A 592 23.11 -3.46 37.53
CA ILE A 592 24.28 -3.35 36.65
C ILE A 592 23.87 -3.00 35.21
N ALA A 593 22.78 -3.55 34.69
CA ALA A 593 22.28 -3.24 33.36
C ALA A 593 21.76 -1.80 33.26
N GLU A 594 21.01 -1.34 34.26
CA GLU A 594 20.51 0.05 34.37
C GLU A 594 21.66 1.06 34.45
N GLU A 595 22.67 0.78 35.28
CA GLU A 595 23.87 1.63 35.39
C GLU A 595 24.62 1.73 34.05
N LYS A 596 24.75 0.61 33.33
CA LYS A 596 25.35 0.61 31.99
C LYS A 596 24.51 1.37 30.96
N GLN A 597 23.19 1.33 31.06
CA GLN A 597 22.29 2.16 30.23
C GLN A 597 22.42 3.64 30.54
N ARG A 598 22.54 4.01 31.82
CA ARG A 598 22.78 5.39 32.26
C ARG A 598 24.10 5.94 31.73
N GLN A 599 25.18 5.15 31.86
CA GLN A 599 26.48 5.49 31.28
C GLN A 599 26.41 5.66 29.75
N TYR A 600 25.68 4.78 29.07
CA TYR A 600 25.49 4.87 27.63
C TYR A 600 24.68 6.11 27.21
N LYS A 601 23.63 6.47 27.95
CA LYS A 601 22.84 7.67 27.69
C LYS A 601 23.72 8.92 27.75
N GLY A 602 24.55 9.04 28.80
CA GLY A 602 25.52 10.13 28.91
C GLY A 602 26.56 10.15 27.79
N GLN A 603 27.13 8.99 27.42
CA GLN A 603 28.08 8.88 26.30
C GLN A 603 27.42 9.24 24.95
N LEU A 604 26.15 8.87 24.75
CA LEU A 604 25.40 9.18 23.56
C LEU A 604 25.10 10.68 23.47
N GLU A 605 24.71 11.31 24.58
CA GLU A 605 24.49 12.76 24.66
C GLU A 605 25.78 13.53 24.40
N GLN A 606 26.90 13.11 24.99
CA GLN A 606 28.22 13.69 24.75
C GLN A 606 28.66 13.54 23.28
N TRP A 607 28.41 12.36 22.69
CA TRP A 607 28.69 12.13 21.27
C TRP A 607 27.80 13.01 20.36
N LEU A 608 26.49 13.09 20.65
CA LEU A 608 25.58 13.99 19.93
C LEU A 608 25.97 15.46 20.09
N ALA A 609 26.51 15.84 21.25
CA ALA A 609 27.05 17.17 21.52
C ALA A 609 28.31 17.47 20.68
N SER A 610 29.17 16.47 20.46
CA SER A 610 30.39 16.58 19.66
C SER A 610 30.18 16.65 18.14
N LEU A 611 29.00 16.24 17.65
CA LEU A 611 28.63 16.28 16.23
C LEU A 611 28.20 17.69 15.79
N THR A 612 28.45 18.00 14.52
CA THR A 612 27.97 19.26 13.90
C THR A 612 26.44 19.30 13.84
N SER A 613 25.84 20.50 13.80
CA SER A 613 24.38 20.66 13.74
C SER A 613 23.75 19.94 12.53
N GLN A 614 24.49 19.81 11.42
CA GLN A 614 24.03 19.08 10.24
C GLN A 614 24.01 17.56 10.47
N GLU A 615 25.03 17.01 11.13
CA GLU A 615 25.12 15.58 11.48
C GLU A 615 24.10 15.19 12.56
N ARG A 616 23.89 16.06 13.55
CA ARG A 616 22.87 15.85 14.61
C ARG A 616 21.46 15.80 14.02
N ASN A 617 21.15 16.65 13.05
CA ASN A 617 19.87 16.64 12.34
C ASN A 617 19.70 15.39 11.47
N ALA A 618 20.75 14.97 10.76
CA ALA A 618 20.74 13.72 10.00
C ALA A 618 20.53 12.48 10.89
N TYR A 619 21.12 12.46 12.09
CA TYR A 619 20.92 11.39 13.08
C TYR A 619 19.48 11.34 13.61
N LYS A 620 18.88 12.50 13.91
CA LYS A 620 17.47 12.60 14.34
C LYS A 620 16.51 12.15 13.23
N GLU A 621 16.77 12.56 11.99
CA GLU A 621 15.94 12.20 10.85
C GLU A 621 16.02 10.69 10.54
N TYR A 622 17.21 10.10 10.60
CA TYR A 622 17.41 8.65 10.46
C TYR A 622 16.65 7.86 11.54
N ASN A 623 16.76 8.25 12.82
CA ASN A 623 16.05 7.56 13.91
C ASN A 623 14.52 7.72 13.81
N SER A 624 14.03 8.89 13.36
CA SER A 624 12.62 9.12 13.09
C SER A 624 12.08 8.20 11.98
N GLN A 625 12.83 8.08 10.87
CA GLN A 625 12.48 7.19 9.76
C GLN A 625 12.51 5.71 10.17
N VAL A 626 13.49 5.30 10.98
CA VAL A 626 13.55 3.94 11.53
C VAL A 626 12.32 3.67 12.42
N SER A 627 11.94 4.61 13.29
CA SER A 627 10.75 4.48 14.15
C SER A 627 9.44 4.37 13.35
N GLN A 628 9.32 5.12 12.24
CA GLN A 628 8.18 5.05 11.32
C GLN A 628 8.13 3.70 10.56
N LEU A 629 9.27 3.17 10.11
CA LEU A 629 9.35 1.87 9.44
C LEU A 629 8.90 0.71 10.33
N PHE A 630 9.15 0.78 11.65
CA PHE A 630 8.77 -0.26 12.61
C PHE A 630 7.31 -0.16 13.11
N ARG A 631 6.59 0.96 12.90
CA ARG A 631 5.14 1.04 13.17
C ARG A 631 4.28 0.22 12.19
N GLY A 632 4.82 -0.12 11.01
CA GLY A 632 4.13 -0.93 10.00
C GLY A 632 4.21 -2.45 10.21
N PHE A 633 5.07 -2.93 11.12
CA PHE A 633 5.23 -4.35 11.44
C PHE A 633 4.79 -4.58 12.88
N GLY A 634 3.63 -5.20 13.09
CA GLY A 634 2.97 -5.39 14.39
C GLY A 634 3.70 -6.29 15.39
N ASN A 635 4.89 -5.88 15.85
CA ASN A 635 5.64 -6.54 16.90
C ASN A 635 5.78 -5.62 18.13
N SER A 636 4.85 -5.77 19.07
CA SER A 636 4.64 -4.93 20.26
C SER A 636 5.74 -5.01 21.35
N ARG A 637 6.99 -5.40 21.05
CA ARG A 637 8.08 -5.47 22.05
C ARG A 637 9.22 -4.47 21.85
N VAL A 638 9.15 -3.59 20.85
CA VAL A 638 10.22 -2.60 20.56
C VAL A 638 9.74 -1.15 20.67
N ALA A 639 8.43 -0.91 20.67
CA ALA A 639 7.87 0.44 20.81
C ALA A 639 7.94 1.01 22.24
N LEU A 640 8.02 0.15 23.27
CA LEU A 640 8.01 0.58 24.68
C LEU A 640 9.33 1.22 25.14
N VAL A 641 10.45 0.98 24.44
CA VAL A 641 11.79 1.39 24.88
C VAL A 641 12.20 2.79 24.34
N LEU A 642 11.32 3.46 23.59
CA LEU A 642 11.61 4.75 22.94
C LEU A 642 10.77 5.93 23.45
N SER A 643 9.83 5.69 24.38
CA SER A 643 8.99 6.76 24.95
C SER A 643 9.61 7.51 26.13
N LEU A 644 10.82 7.13 26.59
CA LEU A 644 11.44 7.69 27.81
C LEU A 644 12.36 8.90 27.58
N SER A 645 12.08 9.71 26.55
CA SER A 645 12.88 10.92 26.26
C SER A 645 12.06 12.22 26.13
N SER A 646 10.81 12.22 26.60
CA SER A 646 9.98 13.44 26.59
C SER A 646 9.02 13.55 27.77
N ALA A 647 9.39 13.04 28.94
CA ALA A 647 8.70 13.34 30.19
C ALA A 647 9.70 14.04 31.11
N GLU A 648 9.59 15.36 31.16
CA GLU A 648 10.07 16.18 32.26
C GLU A 648 9.01 16.11 33.37
N ASP A 649 9.49 15.99 34.60
CA ASP A 649 8.92 16.29 35.92
C ASP A 649 7.38 16.28 36.09
N ASP A 650 6.90 15.34 36.92
CA ASP A 650 6.02 15.66 38.04
C ASP A 650 6.19 14.54 39.09
N ASP A 651 6.66 14.95 40.27
CA ASP A 651 6.70 14.18 41.52
C ASP A 651 5.28 13.81 41.95
N ASP A 652 5.09 12.60 42.47
CA ASP A 652 4.32 12.39 43.72
C ASP A 652 4.56 10.94 44.20
N ASP A 653 5.03 10.88 45.45
CA ASP A 653 5.17 9.71 46.30
C ASP A 653 3.83 8.99 46.51
N ASP A 654 3.85 7.66 46.63
CA ASP A 654 3.27 7.00 47.81
C ASP A 654 3.62 5.49 47.80
N ASP A 655 4.14 5.07 48.94
CA ASP A 655 4.51 3.73 49.36
C ASP A 655 3.29 2.79 49.46
N ASP A 656 3.50 1.48 49.27
CA ASP A 656 3.32 0.49 50.35
C ASP A 656 3.27 -0.96 49.80
N ASP A 657 4.22 -1.73 50.33
CA ASP A 657 4.16 -3.09 50.88
C ASP A 657 3.86 -4.33 50.03
N ASP A 658 4.95 -5.09 49.84
CA ASP A 658 5.17 -6.51 50.20
C ASP A 658 3.94 -7.37 50.56
N ASP A 659 3.84 -8.53 49.89
CA ASP A 659 3.85 -9.83 50.60
C ASP A 659 4.16 -10.96 49.61
N ASP A 660 5.30 -11.61 49.89
CA ASP A 660 5.69 -12.94 49.40
C ASP A 660 4.73 -13.99 50.00
N ASP A 661 4.29 -14.96 49.22
CA ASP A 661 4.09 -16.31 49.75
C ASP A 661 4.38 -17.35 48.64
N ASP A 662 5.42 -18.12 48.96
CA ASP A 662 5.95 -19.30 48.30
C ASP A 662 5.12 -20.50 48.75
N ASP A 663 4.83 -21.46 47.86
CA ASP A 663 4.76 -22.88 48.24
C ASP A 663 4.64 -23.77 47.00
N GLU A 664 5.81 -24.27 46.62
CA GLU A 664 6.18 -25.69 46.55
C GLU A 664 5.38 -26.68 45.67
N ALA A 665 6.19 -27.48 45.00
CA ALA A 665 5.87 -28.47 44.01
C ALA A 665 5.87 -29.87 44.62
N GLU A 666 5.11 -30.83 44.09
CA GLU A 666 5.58 -32.22 43.91
C GLU A 666 4.88 -32.81 42.67
N ASP A 667 5.52 -33.27 41.60
CA ASP A 667 6.53 -34.31 41.33
C ASP A 667 5.91 -35.68 40.92
N LYS A 668 6.35 -36.15 39.73
CA LYS A 668 6.51 -37.55 39.28
C LYS A 668 5.25 -38.44 39.11
N GLU A 669 5.19 -39.52 38.32
CA GLU A 669 6.00 -40.19 37.29
C GLU A 669 5.09 -41.29 36.68
N ASN A 670 5.29 -41.59 35.39
CA ASN A 670 5.24 -42.91 34.71
C ASN A 670 4.06 -43.91 34.81
N LYS A 671 3.86 -44.55 33.62
CA LYS A 671 3.34 -45.92 33.28
C LYS A 671 1.98 -45.91 32.58
N SER A 672 1.88 -46.17 31.27
CA SER A 672 2.15 -47.40 30.46
C SER A 672 0.97 -48.36 30.40
N GLU A 673 0.73 -48.88 29.18
CA GLU A 673 -0.08 -50.04 28.75
C GLU A 673 -1.57 -49.75 28.49
N ASP A 674 -1.99 -49.60 27.23
CA ASP A 674 -2.24 -50.62 26.17
C ASP A 674 -3.63 -51.27 26.28
N SER A 675 -4.48 -51.05 25.28
CA SER A 675 -5.13 -52.13 24.52
C SER A 675 -6.07 -51.57 23.43
N SER A 676 -5.59 -51.71 22.19
CA SER A 676 -6.25 -52.27 20.99
C SER A 676 -7.78 -52.29 20.81
N SER A 677 -8.11 -52.15 19.51
CA SER A 677 -9.25 -52.68 18.73
C SER A 677 -10.24 -51.61 18.24
N ASP A 678 -10.75 -51.63 17.01
CA ASP A 678 -10.33 -52.21 15.73
C ASP A 678 -11.26 -51.59 14.65
N SER A 679 -10.78 -51.54 13.40
CA SER A 679 -11.56 -51.70 12.15
C SER A 679 -12.67 -50.69 11.76
N ASN A 680 -12.44 -49.94 10.67
CA ASN A 680 -12.83 -50.21 9.27
C ASN A 680 -14.31 -49.84 8.98
N SER A 681 -14.62 -48.81 8.18
CA SER A 681 -14.42 -48.65 6.72
C SER A 681 -15.32 -49.55 5.85
N GLN A 682 -16.20 -48.86 5.10
CA GLN A 682 -16.87 -49.24 3.84
C GLN A 682 -17.97 -50.31 3.90
N GLY A 683 -19.08 -50.21 3.18
CA GLY A 683 -19.57 -49.22 2.21
C GLY A 683 -20.82 -49.78 1.50
N SER A 684 -21.52 -48.91 0.75
CA SER A 684 -22.42 -49.21 -0.40
C SER A 684 -23.65 -50.11 -0.12
N SER A 685 -24.80 -50.07 -0.81
CA SER A 685 -25.44 -49.24 -1.84
C SER A 685 -26.93 -49.60 -1.87
N ASP A 686 -27.70 -48.87 -2.70
CA ASP A 686 -29.03 -49.19 -3.26
C ASP A 686 -30.29 -48.91 -2.41
N SER A 687 -31.10 -47.91 -2.77
CA SER A 687 -32.14 -47.88 -3.83
C SER A 687 -33.40 -48.63 -3.38
N ASP A 688 -34.48 -47.91 -3.01
CA ASP A 688 -35.72 -47.84 -3.79
C ASP A 688 -36.87 -47.08 -3.07
N SER A 689 -37.64 -46.35 -3.90
CA SER A 689 -39.09 -46.06 -3.86
C SER A 689 -39.77 -45.52 -2.58
N ASP A 690 -40.23 -44.26 -2.62
CA ASP A 690 -41.62 -43.83 -2.95
C ASP A 690 -41.69 -42.31 -3.16
#